data_AF-A0A4Y9Y6V5-F1
#
_entry.id   AF-A0A4Y9Y6V5-F1
#
_cell.length_a   1.000
_cell.length_b   1.000
_cell.length_c   1.000
_cell.angle_alpha   90.00
_cell.angle_beta   90.00
_cell.angle_gamma   90.00
#
_symmetry.space_group_name_H-M   'P 1'
#
loop_
_entity.id
_entity.type
_entity.pdbx_description
1 polymer ?
#
loop_
_entity_poly.entity_id
_entity_poly.type
_entity_poly.pdbx_seq_one_letter_code
_entity_poly.pdbx_strand_id
1 'polypeptide(L)'
;MKASHLRNVAPTAAVYVPTDESRIESLVFAPDPVRNLDQTPAAFSKLGQGYVGYVGDVNAEEETTHLLIAMLLASLREIKPTGQLNSTQGSPNVQRPSVLILSLHKDAAFDELNVAVYAALRSRANVTEASTKQQALRGFTSSPLPNAVLVTDAGIMDEENNQVLSKLVTYSQRRGFTIVFACQFSSFVRWPDLDALFQRLDLSWRSGSYTKMDVTVTKSVDNIDFDALTETYEYPKALFLQHVPWEESVYVPTLQYRSNETLAAFGSTLCGGCIGYAGDVNPSEHVTKLVIALCFPKISPANTENQSPVSQTAAPTPPREAARDQGPKPEVLLISFDKLSFFDGIEQQLLSALNKNAVVQEVLDAKAALKRLSAKPSPAAIILTHPSVIHNDKVIHHLIAYARAGGKVIVGSQFSNYLPLDQLKPFFQKWELPWVAGVYHRTTIALTPDRVPSPLRSSKLFPAYSAKAVHLKHVKKEHRVYAPTTTSTMEEQFGQPGAPITGSLLEETAAAWAPIGKGYVGYIGDINSEEESTRLVLEMCGVTVKPGDLGPRKCDVGTYVEAGDLKPITDTYGERLLPTRQDLSKPRPREKEVAARSVERANMSRRKRLTAEVLKEEGNKLFKEGKSAQAASKYRQAAMIYGPRPVYMSNLAAALLKMGKYIEAESAASRALFYEPKNIKARYRRGMANKGLEMYASAIEDFRSVLRQDPSSNIARTALEETLLLNHGRASSEGNPKELEENDPLWEIMTESDSSEYKHEGNNTPCRYLNHDGCNDGSQCRWKHAPDARSIRDELGRNVCMIWLVGNCILGNKCYYAHDKTYLPAGGWWNKPEQTTNLRGAVDHFNVTGNKNSDRAMFLHSVMNLQNWRSDEWMSGRFSELDNDKTTIGQRAGITVNTTQRDGRFKYEYSMSTEAMAGMAGGVDEYDDDDDEDEEDEDEEDEDEDYDEDGWDEEEERWNNCGFTNSEVHELLCQGVKPWDEDAWDVLEALHSM
;
A
#
# COMPACT_ATOMS: atom_id res chain seq x y z
N MET A 1 22.96 -26.91 9.21
CA MET A 1 21.88 -27.65 8.53
C MET A 1 20.97 -28.39 9.52
N LYS A 2 19.71 -27.95 9.64
CA LYS A 2 18.66 -28.76 10.28
C LYS A 2 18.02 -29.61 9.20
N ALA A 3 18.18 -30.94 9.28
CA ALA A 3 17.70 -31.81 8.23
C ALA A 3 17.06 -33.08 8.73
N SER A 4 16.00 -33.48 8.05
CA SER A 4 15.47 -34.83 8.12
C SER A 4 16.42 -35.77 7.39
N HIS A 5 16.77 -36.89 8.02
CA HIS A 5 17.71 -37.86 7.44
C HIS A 5 16.99 -39.16 7.05
N LEU A 6 17.42 -39.77 5.94
CA LEU A 6 16.98 -41.10 5.53
C LEU A 6 17.92 -42.17 6.06
N ARG A 7 17.34 -43.27 6.58
CA ARG A 7 18.04 -44.52 6.93
C ARG A 7 17.97 -45.51 5.77
N ASN A 8 18.92 -46.45 5.72
CA ASN A 8 18.96 -47.55 4.76
C ASN A 8 19.08 -47.10 3.28
N VAL A 9 19.68 -45.95 3.03
CA VAL A 9 20.01 -45.51 1.65
C VAL A 9 21.27 -46.24 1.21
N ALA A 10 21.26 -46.79 0.00
CA ALA A 10 22.44 -47.43 -0.57
C ALA A 10 23.62 -46.44 -0.62
N PRO A 11 24.87 -46.84 -0.31
CA PRO A 11 26.01 -45.92 -0.30
C PRO A 11 26.24 -45.18 -1.62
N THR A 12 25.88 -45.80 -2.76
CA THR A 12 25.97 -45.19 -4.10
C THR A 12 24.89 -44.14 -4.37
N ALA A 13 23.86 -44.07 -3.54
CA ALA A 13 22.76 -43.13 -3.63
C ALA A 13 22.82 -42.03 -2.56
N ALA A 14 23.67 -42.17 -1.54
CA ALA A 14 23.87 -41.11 -0.54
C ALA A 14 24.82 -40.04 -1.10
N VAL A 15 24.39 -38.77 -1.05
CA VAL A 15 25.21 -37.65 -1.54
C VAL A 15 26.07 -37.05 -0.43
N TYR A 16 25.53 -37.00 0.80
CA TYR A 16 26.26 -36.63 2.00
C TYR A 16 26.03 -37.66 3.09
N VAL A 17 27.07 -37.96 3.88
CA VAL A 17 26.96 -38.83 5.06
C VAL A 17 27.68 -38.17 6.23
N PRO A 18 27.14 -38.27 7.45
CA PRO A 18 27.86 -37.81 8.63
C PRO A 18 29.12 -38.66 8.83
N THR A 19 30.17 -38.00 9.30
CA THR A 19 31.47 -38.59 9.62
C THR A 19 31.64 -38.72 11.13
N ASP A 20 32.67 -39.44 11.59
CA ASP A 20 33.02 -39.55 13.02
C ASP A 20 33.32 -38.18 13.67
N GLU A 21 33.66 -37.18 12.86
CA GLU A 21 33.90 -35.79 13.29
C GLU A 21 32.62 -34.95 13.36
N SER A 22 31.50 -35.45 12.83
CA SER A 22 30.24 -34.71 12.81
C SER A 22 29.67 -34.54 14.22
N ARG A 23 29.10 -33.36 14.49
CA ARG A 23 28.51 -32.98 15.78
C ARG A 23 27.08 -32.45 15.57
N ILE A 24 26.19 -32.79 16.49
CA ILE A 24 24.85 -32.21 16.62
C ILE A 24 25.01 -30.92 17.41
N GLU A 25 24.76 -29.79 16.77
CA GLU A 25 24.83 -28.47 17.40
C GLU A 25 23.42 -28.02 17.82
N SER A 26 23.29 -27.54 19.06
CA SER A 26 22.09 -26.94 19.61
C SER A 26 22.44 -25.59 20.21
N LEU A 27 21.53 -24.62 20.12
CA LEU A 27 21.68 -23.33 20.82
C LEU A 27 21.40 -23.46 22.33
N VAL A 28 20.95 -24.64 22.79
CA VAL A 28 20.55 -24.93 24.17
C VAL A 28 21.52 -25.91 24.87
N PHE A 29 22.21 -26.76 24.12
CA PHE A 29 23.12 -27.79 24.68
C PHE A 29 24.45 -27.81 23.92
N ALA A 30 25.52 -28.29 24.56
CA ALA A 30 26.84 -28.38 23.95
C ALA A 30 26.86 -29.34 22.73
N PRO A 31 27.76 -29.13 21.74
CA PRO A 31 27.83 -29.99 20.56
C PRO A 31 28.10 -31.46 20.91
N ASP A 32 27.19 -32.35 20.48
CA ASP A 32 27.26 -33.79 20.79
C ASP A 32 27.68 -34.61 19.56
N PRO A 33 28.53 -35.65 19.68
CA PRO A 33 28.89 -36.51 18.55
C PRO A 33 27.69 -37.19 17.89
N VAL A 34 27.63 -37.14 16.55
CA VAL A 34 26.63 -37.90 15.77
C VAL A 34 26.95 -39.39 15.88
N ARG A 35 26.09 -40.16 16.55
CA ARG A 35 26.29 -41.60 16.76
C ARG A 35 25.73 -42.49 15.64
N ASN A 36 24.83 -41.95 14.82
CA ASN A 36 24.17 -42.70 13.76
C ASN A 36 24.73 -42.28 12.39
N LEU A 37 25.78 -42.96 11.96
CA LEU A 37 26.51 -42.65 10.72
C LEU A 37 25.89 -43.30 9.46
N ASP A 38 24.88 -44.14 9.65
CA ASP A 38 24.16 -44.90 8.62
C ASP A 38 23.01 -44.11 7.97
N GLN A 39 23.01 -42.79 8.15
CA GLN A 39 21.94 -41.90 7.73
C GLN A 39 22.47 -40.86 6.76
N THR A 40 21.62 -40.42 5.84
CA THR A 40 21.98 -39.38 4.89
C THR A 40 20.92 -38.28 4.86
N PRO A 41 21.31 -37.00 4.91
CA PRO A 41 20.37 -35.91 4.73
C PRO A 41 20.04 -35.62 3.26
N ALA A 42 20.80 -36.19 2.32
CA ALA A 42 20.55 -36.00 0.90
C ALA A 42 20.89 -37.25 0.09
N ALA A 43 19.93 -37.73 -0.69
CA ALA A 43 20.06 -38.92 -1.51
C ALA A 43 19.67 -38.65 -2.96
N PHE A 44 20.34 -39.28 -3.92
CA PHE A 44 20.02 -39.21 -5.33
C PHE A 44 20.23 -40.58 -5.98
N SER A 45 19.20 -41.12 -6.61
CA SER A 45 19.25 -42.46 -7.20
C SER A 45 18.47 -42.54 -8.51
N LYS A 46 18.83 -43.50 -9.35
CA LYS A 46 18.10 -43.79 -10.59
C LYS A 46 16.89 -44.68 -10.27
N LEU A 47 15.71 -44.27 -10.71
CA LEU A 47 14.46 -45.01 -10.54
C LEU A 47 13.82 -45.23 -11.92
N GLY A 48 13.99 -46.44 -12.46
CA GLY A 48 13.55 -46.76 -13.82
C GLY A 48 14.31 -45.95 -14.88
N GLN A 49 13.58 -45.20 -15.71
CA GLN A 49 14.16 -44.29 -16.71
C GLN A 49 14.42 -42.87 -16.17
N GLY A 50 13.97 -42.56 -14.94
CA GLY A 50 14.15 -41.27 -14.30
C GLY A 50 15.11 -41.32 -13.11
N TYR A 51 15.22 -40.19 -12.42
CA TYR A 51 15.98 -40.06 -11.19
C TYR A 51 15.06 -39.58 -10.07
N VAL A 52 15.34 -40.02 -8.84
CA VAL A 52 14.70 -39.53 -7.62
C VAL A 52 15.77 -38.88 -6.75
N GLY A 53 15.50 -37.65 -6.32
CA GLY A 53 16.33 -36.89 -5.39
C GLY A 53 15.56 -36.61 -4.10
N TYR A 54 16.23 -36.74 -2.97
CA TYR A 54 15.77 -36.35 -1.65
C TYR A 54 16.77 -35.36 -1.06
N VAL A 55 16.27 -34.23 -0.58
CA VAL A 55 17.04 -33.28 0.21
C VAL A 55 16.21 -32.97 1.45
N GLY A 56 16.72 -33.36 2.61
CA GLY A 56 16.01 -33.26 3.88
C GLY A 56 16.29 -31.97 4.64
N ASP A 57 17.10 -31.05 4.09
CA ASP A 57 17.28 -29.71 4.65
C ASP A 57 15.95 -28.96 4.67
N VAL A 58 15.54 -28.50 5.85
CA VAL A 58 14.29 -27.74 6.03
C VAL A 58 14.54 -26.23 6.04
N ASN A 59 15.79 -25.81 5.92
CA ASN A 59 16.19 -24.41 5.81
C ASN A 59 16.60 -24.09 4.36
N ALA A 60 16.28 -22.90 3.87
CA ALA A 60 16.68 -22.47 2.52
C ALA A 60 18.15 -21.97 2.48
N GLU A 61 19.12 -22.87 2.66
CA GLU A 61 20.57 -22.58 2.65
C GLU A 61 21.14 -22.57 1.20
N GLU A 62 22.23 -21.83 0.96
CA GLU A 62 22.82 -21.62 -0.39
C GLU A 62 23.40 -22.92 -0.97
N GLU A 63 24.03 -23.73 -0.11
CA GLU A 63 24.61 -25.03 -0.45
C GLU A 63 23.53 -26.04 -0.86
N THR A 64 22.36 -25.98 -0.22
CA THR A 64 21.17 -26.77 -0.54
C THR A 64 20.65 -26.45 -1.95
N THR A 65 20.71 -25.18 -2.35
CA THR A 65 20.36 -24.74 -3.71
C THR A 65 21.33 -25.32 -4.76
N HIS A 66 22.63 -25.28 -4.49
CA HIS A 66 23.64 -25.87 -5.38
C HIS A 66 23.46 -27.39 -5.54
N LEU A 67 23.12 -28.08 -4.45
CA LEU A 67 22.87 -29.52 -4.45
C LEU A 67 21.65 -29.90 -5.32
N LEU A 68 20.55 -29.16 -5.21
CA LEU A 68 19.35 -29.38 -6.02
C LEU A 68 19.62 -29.16 -7.52
N ILE A 69 20.36 -28.11 -7.86
CA ILE A 69 20.77 -27.84 -9.26
C ILE A 69 21.64 -28.99 -9.79
N ALA A 70 22.58 -29.50 -9.00
CA ALA A 70 23.44 -30.62 -9.40
C ALA A 70 22.62 -31.90 -9.66
N MET A 71 21.64 -32.22 -8.80
CA MET A 71 20.73 -33.36 -8.99
C MET A 71 19.91 -33.23 -10.28
N LEU A 72 19.39 -32.03 -10.58
CA LEU A 72 18.63 -31.76 -11.81
C LEU A 72 19.49 -31.89 -13.07
N LEU A 73 20.71 -31.34 -13.06
CA LEU A 73 21.64 -31.42 -14.19
C LEU A 73 22.14 -32.85 -14.45
N ALA A 74 22.29 -33.67 -13.42
CA ALA A 74 22.66 -35.07 -13.57
C ALA A 74 21.61 -35.86 -14.37
N SER A 75 20.32 -35.56 -14.18
CA SER A 75 19.23 -36.19 -14.94
C SER A 75 19.27 -35.91 -16.45
N LEU A 76 19.86 -34.78 -16.85
CA LEU A 76 19.96 -34.34 -18.25
C LEU A 76 21.15 -34.95 -19.00
N ARG A 77 22.17 -35.45 -18.29
CA ARG A 77 23.41 -35.96 -18.91
C ARG A 77 23.31 -37.40 -19.46
N GLU A 78 22.32 -38.19 -19.05
CA GLU A 78 22.15 -39.58 -19.54
C GLU A 78 21.17 -39.74 -20.70
N ILE A 79 20.47 -38.68 -21.12
CA ILE A 79 19.61 -38.71 -22.31
C ILE A 79 20.49 -38.57 -23.56
N LYS A 80 21.08 -39.68 -24.02
CA LYS A 80 21.64 -39.75 -25.39
C LYS A 80 20.48 -39.80 -26.39
N PRO A 81 20.49 -38.96 -27.45
CA PRO A 81 19.48 -39.02 -28.50
C PRO A 81 19.72 -40.26 -29.36
N THR A 82 18.84 -41.27 -29.24
CA THR A 82 18.78 -42.41 -30.14
C THR A 82 17.81 -42.14 -31.28
N GLY A 83 18.29 -42.20 -32.52
CA GLY A 83 17.46 -42.45 -33.71
C GLY A 83 17.53 -41.40 -34.80
N GLN A 84 18.27 -41.71 -35.87
CA GLN A 84 18.39 -40.96 -37.12
C GLN A 84 17.04 -40.71 -37.81
N LEU A 85 16.88 -39.51 -38.40
CA LEU A 85 16.08 -39.29 -39.59
C LEU A 85 16.90 -38.50 -40.62
N ASN A 86 17.38 -39.26 -41.60
CA ASN A 86 17.64 -38.96 -43.01
C ASN A 86 18.47 -37.73 -43.40
N SER A 87 19.61 -38.06 -44.00
CA SER A 87 20.29 -37.27 -45.02
C SER A 87 19.31 -36.75 -46.08
N THR A 88 19.15 -35.43 -46.14
CA THR A 88 18.91 -34.72 -47.40
C THR A 88 20.14 -33.87 -47.69
N GLN A 89 20.58 -33.98 -48.94
CA GLN A 89 21.82 -33.44 -49.44
C GLN A 89 21.84 -31.90 -49.43
N GLY A 90 22.98 -31.34 -49.01
CA GLY A 90 23.59 -30.14 -49.61
C GLY A 90 23.10 -28.77 -49.14
N SER A 91 23.77 -28.18 -48.14
CA SER A 91 24.03 -26.72 -48.02
C SER A 91 25.25 -26.48 -47.11
N PRO A 92 25.98 -25.35 -47.22
CA PRO A 92 27.44 -25.32 -47.14
C PRO A 92 28.01 -25.25 -45.73
N ASN A 93 29.26 -25.73 -45.63
CA ASN A 93 30.22 -25.61 -44.53
C ASN A 93 30.19 -24.20 -43.87
N VAL A 94 29.47 -24.00 -42.77
CA VAL A 94 29.46 -22.72 -42.04
C VAL A 94 30.69 -22.68 -41.12
N GLN A 95 31.69 -21.90 -41.52
CA GLN A 95 32.89 -21.64 -40.74
C GLN A 95 32.52 -20.90 -39.44
N ARG A 96 33.01 -21.36 -38.27
CA ARG A 96 32.74 -20.76 -36.95
C ARG A 96 33.21 -19.29 -36.95
N PRO A 97 32.40 -18.32 -36.49
CA PRO A 97 32.76 -16.90 -36.54
C PRO A 97 34.01 -16.61 -35.72
N SER A 98 34.81 -15.62 -36.14
CA SER A 98 36.01 -15.17 -35.43
C SER A 98 35.73 -13.87 -34.67
N VAL A 99 36.27 -13.75 -33.45
CA VAL A 99 36.18 -12.54 -32.62
C VAL A 99 37.57 -12.11 -32.22
N LEU A 100 37.91 -10.83 -32.41
CA LEU A 100 39.14 -10.23 -31.92
C LEU A 100 38.83 -9.39 -30.67
N ILE A 101 39.47 -9.69 -29.55
CA ILE A 101 39.38 -8.90 -28.31
C ILE A 101 40.59 -7.97 -28.25
N LEU A 102 40.34 -6.67 -28.06
CA LEU A 102 41.37 -5.65 -27.86
C LEU A 102 41.37 -5.22 -26.39
N SER A 103 42.39 -5.66 -25.64
CA SER A 103 42.58 -5.38 -24.22
C SER A 103 43.96 -4.74 -23.98
N LEU A 104 44.13 -3.46 -24.34
CA LEU A 104 45.43 -2.78 -24.38
C LEU A 104 45.89 -2.24 -23.01
N HIS A 105 44.99 -2.08 -22.05
CA HIS A 105 45.24 -1.71 -20.64
C HIS A 105 44.89 -2.84 -19.67
N LYS A 106 45.21 -4.07 -20.05
CA LYS A 106 44.92 -5.27 -19.26
C LYS A 106 45.77 -5.34 -17.99
N ASP A 107 45.13 -5.36 -16.83
CA ASP A 107 45.73 -5.69 -15.53
C ASP A 107 45.32 -7.09 -15.03
N ALA A 108 45.83 -7.51 -13.86
CA ALA A 108 45.55 -8.84 -13.31
C ALA A 108 44.08 -9.04 -12.88
N ALA A 109 43.38 -7.98 -12.44
CA ALA A 109 41.98 -8.06 -12.02
C ALA A 109 41.01 -8.07 -13.22
N PHE A 110 41.49 -7.62 -14.39
CA PHE A 110 40.72 -7.52 -15.62
C PHE A 110 40.14 -8.85 -16.11
N ASP A 111 40.92 -9.94 -16.04
CA ASP A 111 40.49 -11.26 -16.50
C ASP A 111 39.44 -11.88 -15.58
N GLU A 112 39.55 -11.66 -14.27
CA GLU A 112 38.59 -12.15 -13.28
C GLU A 112 37.22 -11.50 -13.47
N LEU A 113 37.18 -10.19 -13.71
CA LEU A 113 35.94 -9.45 -13.95
C LEU A 113 35.23 -9.83 -15.25
N ASN A 114 35.96 -10.27 -16.29
CA ASN A 114 35.40 -10.57 -17.61
C ASN A 114 35.30 -12.08 -17.92
N VAL A 115 35.52 -12.95 -16.94
CA VAL A 115 35.59 -14.40 -17.12
C VAL A 115 34.33 -14.97 -17.80
N ALA A 116 33.14 -14.50 -17.42
CA ALA A 116 31.87 -14.95 -17.98
C ALA A 116 31.70 -14.55 -19.45
N VAL A 117 32.05 -13.31 -19.80
CA VAL A 117 32.02 -12.78 -21.17
C VAL A 117 32.97 -13.57 -22.06
N TYR A 118 34.21 -13.81 -21.59
CA TYR A 118 35.21 -14.54 -22.36
C TYR A 118 34.84 -16.02 -22.55
N ALA A 119 34.29 -16.67 -21.52
CA ALA A 119 33.78 -18.04 -21.62
C ALA A 119 32.63 -18.14 -22.64
N ALA A 120 31.68 -17.20 -22.58
CA ALA A 120 30.56 -17.15 -23.51
C ALA A 120 31.01 -16.92 -24.96
N LEU A 121 31.98 -16.03 -25.20
CA LEU A 121 32.55 -15.80 -26.53
C LEU A 121 33.28 -17.03 -27.08
N ARG A 122 34.16 -17.66 -26.27
CA ARG A 122 34.90 -18.88 -26.67
C ARG A 122 33.99 -20.07 -26.96
N SER A 123 32.81 -20.11 -26.33
CA SER A 123 31.80 -21.14 -26.63
C SER A 123 31.13 -20.96 -28.00
N ARG A 124 31.13 -19.75 -28.58
CA ARG A 124 30.41 -19.42 -29.82
C ARG A 124 31.32 -19.08 -31.00
N ALA A 125 32.54 -18.63 -30.75
CA ALA A 125 33.47 -18.13 -31.77
C ALA A 125 34.92 -18.57 -31.54
N ASN A 126 35.72 -18.46 -32.60
CA ASN A 126 37.17 -18.51 -32.51
C ASN A 126 37.67 -17.15 -32.01
N VAL A 127 38.05 -17.08 -30.73
CA VAL A 127 38.45 -15.83 -30.07
C VAL A 127 39.97 -15.67 -30.10
N THR A 128 40.45 -14.52 -30.59
CA THR A 128 41.85 -14.09 -30.48
C THR A 128 41.92 -12.84 -29.62
N GLU A 129 42.85 -12.78 -28.68
CA GLU A 129 43.05 -11.61 -27.82
C GLU A 129 44.34 -10.89 -28.21
N ALA A 130 44.31 -9.55 -28.24
CA ALA A 130 45.45 -8.69 -28.45
C ALA A 130 45.59 -7.73 -27.28
N SER A 131 46.70 -7.86 -26.55
CA SER A 131 47.04 -7.01 -25.40
C SER A 131 48.17 -6.02 -25.67
N THR A 132 48.66 -5.99 -26.91
CA THR A 132 49.71 -5.07 -27.35
C THR A 132 49.37 -4.46 -28.69
N LYS A 133 49.90 -3.26 -28.96
CA LYS A 133 49.77 -2.57 -30.26
C LYS A 133 50.09 -3.48 -31.45
N GLN A 134 51.19 -4.26 -31.39
CA GLN A 134 51.61 -5.12 -32.49
C GLN A 134 50.64 -6.28 -32.71
N GLN A 135 50.10 -6.89 -31.64
CA GLN A 135 49.10 -7.94 -31.75
C GLN A 135 47.79 -7.40 -32.33
N ALA A 136 47.37 -6.21 -31.90
CA ALA A 136 46.14 -5.58 -32.39
C ALA A 136 46.24 -5.27 -33.90
N LEU A 137 47.35 -4.68 -34.34
CA LEU A 137 47.60 -4.43 -35.77
C LEU A 137 47.63 -5.72 -36.59
N ARG A 138 48.20 -6.81 -36.06
CA ARG A 138 48.18 -8.13 -36.71
C ARG A 138 46.76 -8.65 -36.85
N GLY A 139 45.92 -8.50 -35.82
CA GLY A 139 44.50 -8.90 -35.84
C GLY A 139 43.69 -8.23 -36.97
N PHE A 140 43.94 -6.96 -37.25
CA PHE A 140 43.32 -6.25 -38.40
C PHE A 140 43.88 -6.63 -39.78
N THR A 141 44.91 -7.48 -39.82
CA THR A 141 45.55 -7.97 -41.06
C THR A 141 45.44 -9.49 -41.20
N SER A 142 44.74 -10.17 -40.30
CA SER A 142 44.56 -11.63 -40.36
C SER A 142 43.66 -12.02 -41.53
N SER A 143 43.85 -13.25 -42.03
CA SER A 143 42.98 -13.87 -43.03
C SER A 143 42.47 -15.21 -42.50
N PRO A 144 41.16 -15.41 -42.29
CA PRO A 144 40.09 -14.42 -42.47
C PRO A 144 40.17 -13.28 -41.43
N LEU A 145 39.55 -12.14 -41.74
CA LEU A 145 39.37 -11.06 -40.79
C LEU A 145 38.41 -11.50 -39.67
N PRO A 146 38.51 -10.90 -38.46
CA PRO A 146 37.51 -11.13 -37.42
C PRO A 146 36.12 -10.77 -37.93
N ASN A 147 35.07 -11.48 -37.51
CA ASN A 147 33.67 -11.09 -37.76
C ASN A 147 33.23 -9.96 -36.82
N ALA A 148 33.68 -10.02 -35.56
CA ALA A 148 33.45 -8.98 -34.58
C ALA A 148 34.75 -8.60 -33.85
N VAL A 149 34.86 -7.33 -33.47
CA VAL A 149 35.94 -6.80 -32.63
C VAL A 149 35.33 -6.31 -31.32
N LEU A 150 35.75 -6.87 -30.19
CA LEU A 150 35.36 -6.41 -28.86
C LEU A 150 36.48 -5.54 -28.29
N VAL A 151 36.18 -4.28 -28.01
CA VAL A 151 37.07 -3.32 -27.34
C VAL A 151 36.70 -3.28 -25.87
N THR A 152 37.62 -3.71 -25.01
CA THR A 152 37.32 -3.97 -23.58
C THR A 152 37.86 -2.90 -22.64
N ASP A 153 38.80 -2.06 -23.08
CA ASP A 153 39.40 -1.00 -22.25
C ASP A 153 39.77 0.27 -23.03
N ALA A 154 40.00 1.35 -22.27
CA ALA A 154 40.27 2.69 -22.80
C ALA A 154 41.65 2.85 -23.46
N GLY A 155 42.57 1.87 -23.36
CA GLY A 155 43.92 1.97 -23.91
C GLY A 155 43.95 2.10 -25.44
N ILE A 156 42.84 1.79 -26.12
CA ILE A 156 42.66 2.09 -27.55
C ILE A 156 42.72 3.59 -27.87
N MET A 157 42.43 4.45 -26.90
CA MET A 157 42.40 5.91 -27.05
C MET A 157 43.75 6.58 -26.79
N ASP A 158 44.74 5.83 -26.29
CA ASP A 158 46.07 6.35 -26.00
C ASP A 158 46.82 6.77 -27.27
N GLU A 159 47.63 7.82 -27.17
CA GLU A 159 48.35 8.38 -28.33
C GLU A 159 49.24 7.35 -29.04
N GLU A 160 49.85 6.43 -28.27
CA GLU A 160 50.67 5.36 -28.81
C GLU A 160 49.88 4.35 -29.65
N ASN A 161 48.56 4.21 -29.40
CA ASN A 161 47.65 3.28 -30.05
C ASN A 161 46.82 3.93 -31.17
N ASN A 162 47.06 5.20 -31.51
CA ASN A 162 46.41 5.91 -32.61
C ASN A 162 46.38 5.14 -33.95
N GLN A 163 47.43 4.37 -34.24
CA GLN A 163 47.49 3.54 -35.44
C GLN A 163 46.49 2.37 -35.40
N VAL A 164 46.27 1.78 -34.22
CA VAL A 164 45.28 0.73 -33.98
C VAL A 164 43.88 1.32 -34.10
N LEU A 165 43.63 2.47 -33.47
CA LEU A 165 42.35 3.18 -33.57
C LEU A 165 42.00 3.54 -35.02
N SER A 166 42.97 3.99 -35.81
CA SER A 166 42.76 4.26 -37.25
C SER A 166 42.37 3.00 -38.04
N LYS A 167 42.96 1.84 -37.70
CA LYS A 167 42.58 0.54 -38.28
C LYS A 167 41.19 0.10 -37.84
N LEU A 168 40.82 0.31 -36.58
CA LEU A 168 39.48 0.04 -36.05
C LEU A 168 38.41 0.87 -36.78
N VAL A 169 38.64 2.18 -36.95
CA VAL A 169 37.73 3.05 -37.73
C VAL A 169 37.66 2.59 -39.18
N THR A 170 38.78 2.23 -39.81
CA THR A 170 38.77 1.68 -41.19
C THR A 170 37.98 0.37 -41.27
N TYR A 171 38.10 -0.48 -40.25
CA TYR A 171 37.37 -1.74 -40.14
C TYR A 171 35.87 -1.52 -39.98
N SER A 172 35.44 -0.49 -39.23
CA SER A 172 34.03 -0.10 -39.03
C SER A 172 33.27 0.24 -40.32
N GLN A 173 34.00 0.64 -41.37
CA GLN A 173 33.41 1.04 -42.65
C GLN A 173 33.18 -0.16 -43.59
N ARG A 174 33.42 -1.41 -43.13
CA ARG A 174 33.18 -2.62 -43.91
C ARG A 174 31.82 -3.22 -43.59
N ARG A 175 31.04 -3.47 -44.63
CA ARG A 175 29.71 -4.08 -44.51
C ARG A 175 29.78 -5.48 -43.89
N GLY A 176 28.94 -5.74 -42.89
CA GLY A 176 28.80 -7.05 -42.25
C GLY A 176 29.82 -7.38 -41.17
N PHE A 177 30.59 -6.40 -40.69
CA PHE A 177 31.48 -6.54 -39.56
C PHE A 177 30.99 -5.71 -38.36
N THR A 178 31.24 -6.20 -37.16
CA THR A 178 30.77 -5.57 -35.91
C THR A 178 31.93 -5.10 -35.05
N ILE A 179 31.79 -3.93 -34.43
CA ILE A 179 32.65 -3.49 -33.33
C ILE A 179 31.77 -3.30 -32.10
N VAL A 180 32.18 -3.82 -30.95
CA VAL A 180 31.47 -3.64 -29.68
C VAL A 180 32.41 -2.97 -28.68
N PHE A 181 31.94 -1.88 -28.07
CA PHE A 181 32.60 -1.20 -26.95
C PHE A 181 31.89 -1.59 -25.66
N ALA A 182 32.59 -2.30 -24.76
CA ALA A 182 31.99 -2.82 -23.54
C ALA A 182 33.06 -3.08 -22.47
N CYS A 183 32.66 -3.69 -21.34
CA CYS A 183 33.56 -3.97 -20.22
C CYS A 183 34.15 -2.65 -19.69
N GLN A 184 35.38 -2.65 -19.19
CA GLN A 184 36.03 -1.51 -18.58
C GLN A 184 36.14 -0.28 -19.51
N PHE A 185 36.08 -0.44 -20.83
CA PHE A 185 36.09 0.68 -21.79
C PHE A 185 35.10 1.78 -21.39
N SER A 186 33.87 1.40 -21.08
CA SER A 186 32.76 2.34 -20.80
C SER A 186 32.92 3.12 -19.50
N SER A 187 33.78 2.69 -18.57
CA SER A 187 34.02 3.40 -17.30
C SER A 187 35.34 4.18 -17.26
N PHE A 188 36.32 3.80 -18.07
CA PHE A 188 37.67 4.40 -18.01
C PHE A 188 38.00 5.32 -19.19
N VAL A 189 37.17 5.37 -20.23
CA VAL A 189 37.34 6.33 -21.33
C VAL A 189 36.94 7.75 -20.88
N ARG A 190 37.74 8.76 -21.23
CA ARG A 190 37.39 10.16 -20.96
C ARG A 190 36.23 10.58 -21.87
N TRP A 191 35.25 11.30 -21.32
CA TRP A 191 34.04 11.68 -22.07
C TRP A 191 34.30 12.43 -23.39
N PRO A 192 35.23 13.40 -23.47
CA PRO A 192 35.53 14.07 -24.74
C PRO A 192 36.14 13.13 -25.80
N ASP A 193 36.92 12.15 -25.37
CA ASP A 193 37.51 11.16 -26.27
C ASP A 193 36.45 10.19 -26.80
N LEU A 194 35.49 9.83 -25.97
CA LEU A 194 34.34 9.00 -26.34
C LEU A 194 33.45 9.71 -27.39
N ASP A 195 33.16 11.00 -27.18
CA ASP A 195 32.43 11.82 -28.15
C ASP A 195 33.17 11.92 -29.48
N ALA A 196 34.48 12.19 -29.43
CA ALA A 196 35.33 12.28 -30.62
C ALA A 196 35.42 10.94 -31.36
N LEU A 197 35.44 9.82 -30.63
CA LEU A 197 35.40 8.47 -31.21
C LEU A 197 34.11 8.23 -31.98
N PHE A 198 32.95 8.47 -31.38
CA PHE A 198 31.66 8.24 -32.04
C PHE A 198 31.47 9.18 -33.24
N GLN A 199 31.96 10.42 -33.15
CA GLN A 199 31.98 11.33 -34.29
C GLN A 199 32.85 10.78 -35.45
N ARG A 200 34.00 10.15 -35.15
CA ARG A 200 34.86 9.49 -36.17
C ARG A 200 34.26 8.22 -36.76
N LEU A 201 33.27 7.63 -36.08
CA LEU A 201 32.50 6.47 -36.54
C LEU A 201 31.19 6.87 -37.25
N ASP A 202 31.00 8.17 -37.52
CA ASP A 202 29.80 8.75 -38.15
C ASP A 202 28.50 8.54 -37.34
N LEU A 203 28.60 8.44 -36.00
CA LEU A 203 27.45 8.27 -35.10
C LEU A 203 27.07 9.58 -34.39
N SER A 204 25.78 9.78 -34.15
CA SER A 204 25.27 10.94 -33.38
C SER A 204 25.47 10.81 -31.87
N TRP A 205 25.96 9.65 -31.41
CA TRP A 205 26.07 9.30 -30.00
C TRP A 205 27.03 10.23 -29.26
N ARG A 206 26.69 10.58 -28.03
CA ARG A 206 27.49 11.38 -27.10
C ARG A 206 27.54 10.71 -25.74
N SER A 207 28.53 11.05 -24.95
CA SER A 207 28.61 10.71 -23.54
C SER A 207 27.44 11.33 -22.76
N GLY A 208 26.82 10.53 -21.91
CA GLY A 208 25.73 10.92 -21.02
C GLY A 208 26.15 10.85 -19.55
N SER A 209 25.19 10.68 -18.65
CA SER A 209 25.47 10.57 -17.23
C SER A 209 26.03 9.21 -16.85
N TYR A 210 26.83 9.21 -15.78
CA TYR A 210 27.28 7.99 -15.10
C TYR A 210 26.46 7.82 -13.82
N THR A 211 25.44 6.95 -13.86
CA THR A 211 24.43 6.86 -12.79
C THR A 211 23.86 5.44 -12.68
N LYS A 212 22.99 5.21 -11.67
CA LYS A 212 22.20 3.99 -11.52
C LYS A 212 20.75 4.27 -11.91
N MET A 213 20.24 3.53 -12.89
CA MET A 213 18.83 3.64 -13.32
C MET A 213 18.36 2.29 -13.83
N ASP A 214 17.15 1.88 -13.45
CA ASP A 214 16.48 0.74 -14.09
C ASP A 214 16.37 1.01 -15.59
N VAL A 215 16.63 0.00 -16.42
CA VAL A 215 16.50 0.10 -17.88
C VAL A 215 15.62 -1.02 -18.43
N THR A 216 14.95 -0.76 -19.55
CA THR A 216 14.14 -1.74 -20.28
C THR A 216 14.62 -1.89 -21.71
N VAL A 217 14.44 -3.08 -22.28
CA VAL A 217 14.72 -3.30 -23.71
C VAL A 217 13.74 -2.50 -24.56
N THR A 218 14.24 -1.89 -25.62
CA THR A 218 13.44 -1.07 -26.55
C THR A 218 12.70 -1.91 -27.60
N LYS A 219 13.27 -3.06 -27.97
CA LYS A 219 12.88 -3.88 -29.13
C LYS A 219 12.89 -3.09 -30.46
N SER A 220 13.67 -2.00 -30.55
CA SER A 220 13.70 -1.08 -31.70
C SER A 220 14.78 -1.39 -32.75
N VAL A 221 15.74 -2.27 -32.43
CA VAL A 221 16.87 -2.62 -33.30
C VAL A 221 16.62 -3.93 -34.04
N ASP A 222 16.33 -3.89 -35.34
CA ASP A 222 15.89 -5.06 -36.13
C ASP A 222 16.84 -6.28 -36.10
N ASN A 223 18.14 -6.07 -35.90
CA ASN A 223 19.16 -7.11 -35.99
C ASN A 223 19.65 -7.63 -34.62
N ILE A 224 19.01 -7.26 -33.50
CA ILE A 224 19.36 -7.75 -32.16
C ILE A 224 18.39 -8.84 -31.71
N ASP A 225 18.94 -9.89 -31.07
CA ASP A 225 18.12 -10.94 -30.48
C ASP A 225 17.60 -10.55 -29.10
N PHE A 226 16.50 -9.81 -29.07
CA PHE A 226 15.88 -9.35 -27.82
C PHE A 226 15.33 -10.50 -26.95
N ASP A 227 15.01 -11.66 -27.54
CA ASP A 227 14.53 -12.83 -26.78
C ASP A 227 15.62 -13.42 -25.87
N ALA A 228 16.89 -13.14 -26.17
CA ALA A 228 18.03 -13.52 -25.35
C ALA A 228 18.37 -12.49 -24.25
N LEU A 229 17.68 -11.34 -24.21
CA LEU A 229 17.89 -10.24 -23.27
C LEU A 229 16.80 -10.20 -22.20
N THR A 230 17.15 -9.71 -21.01
CA THR A 230 16.17 -9.53 -19.92
C THR A 230 15.30 -8.31 -20.20
N GLU A 231 13.97 -8.43 -20.08
CA GLU A 231 13.04 -7.35 -20.45
C GLU A 231 13.25 -6.06 -19.64
N THR A 232 13.49 -6.21 -18.33
CA THR A 232 13.88 -5.13 -17.42
C THR A 232 15.19 -5.49 -16.75
N TYR A 233 16.16 -4.57 -16.78
CA TYR A 233 17.43 -4.68 -16.07
C TYR A 233 17.47 -3.62 -14.97
N GLU A 234 17.30 -4.07 -13.72
CA GLU A 234 17.13 -3.21 -12.56
C GLU A 234 18.48 -2.76 -11.98
N TYR A 235 18.60 -1.47 -11.67
CA TYR A 235 19.74 -0.80 -11.05
C TYR A 235 21.16 -0.98 -11.64
N PRO A 236 21.36 -1.08 -12.98
CA PRO A 236 22.72 -1.04 -13.51
C PRO A 236 23.40 0.29 -13.23
N LYS A 237 24.64 0.24 -12.71
CA LYS A 237 25.52 1.41 -12.62
C LYS A 237 26.34 1.51 -13.89
N ALA A 238 25.95 2.42 -14.79
CA ALA A 238 26.48 2.47 -16.14
C ALA A 238 26.85 3.89 -16.57
N LEU A 239 27.74 3.99 -17.56
CA LEU A 239 27.86 5.21 -18.38
C LEU A 239 26.78 5.15 -19.46
N PHE A 240 25.82 6.07 -19.41
CA PHE A 240 24.79 6.18 -20.43
C PHE A 240 25.31 7.01 -21.61
N LEU A 241 24.80 6.74 -22.81
CA LEU A 241 24.99 7.59 -23.98
C LEU A 241 23.81 8.53 -24.16
N GLN A 242 24.05 9.72 -24.69
CA GLN A 242 23.04 10.66 -25.16
C GLN A 242 23.05 10.80 -26.68
N HIS A 243 21.97 11.36 -27.24
CA HIS A 243 21.81 11.56 -28.69
C HIS A 243 21.90 10.26 -29.51
N VAL A 244 21.58 9.13 -28.89
CA VAL A 244 21.40 7.85 -29.57
C VAL A 244 20.00 7.86 -30.21
N PRO A 245 19.88 7.63 -31.53
CA PRO A 245 18.59 7.46 -32.18
C PRO A 245 17.80 6.30 -31.56
N TRP A 246 16.47 6.37 -31.63
CA TRP A 246 15.62 5.35 -31.02
C TRP A 246 15.82 3.98 -31.67
N GLU A 247 15.97 3.96 -33.00
CA GLU A 247 16.26 2.80 -33.83
C GLU A 247 17.65 2.17 -33.58
N GLU A 248 18.50 2.85 -32.81
CA GLU A 248 19.82 2.36 -32.40
C GLU A 248 19.90 2.08 -30.89
N SER A 249 18.82 2.32 -30.14
CA SER A 249 18.81 2.14 -28.68
C SER A 249 18.42 0.70 -28.34
N VAL A 250 19.19 0.00 -27.50
CA VAL A 250 18.91 -1.38 -27.05
C VAL A 250 18.30 -1.40 -25.65
N TYR A 251 18.93 -0.70 -24.70
CA TYR A 251 18.43 -0.52 -23.33
C TYR A 251 18.35 0.98 -22.99
N VAL A 252 17.20 1.41 -22.49
CA VAL A 252 16.94 2.80 -22.09
C VAL A 252 16.33 2.83 -20.69
N PRO A 253 16.50 3.90 -19.90
CA PRO A 253 15.90 4.01 -18.57
C PRO A 253 14.41 3.68 -18.56
N THR A 254 13.98 2.80 -17.63
CA THR A 254 12.58 2.36 -17.43
C THR A 254 11.68 3.56 -17.10
N LEU A 255 12.21 4.51 -16.34
CA LEU A 255 11.63 5.85 -16.14
C LEU A 255 12.19 6.77 -17.23
N GLN A 256 11.68 6.57 -18.45
CA GLN A 256 12.26 6.98 -19.73
C GLN A 256 12.26 8.52 -19.99
N TYR A 257 12.45 9.37 -18.97
CA TYR A 257 11.81 10.68 -18.93
C TYR A 257 12.51 11.93 -18.53
N ARG A 258 13.69 11.77 -17.99
CA ARG A 258 14.52 12.92 -17.76
C ARG A 258 15.82 12.81 -18.50
N SER A 259 15.97 11.79 -19.33
CA SER A 259 17.25 11.49 -19.90
C SER A 259 17.10 11.06 -21.35
N ASN A 260 17.81 11.77 -22.24
CA ASN A 260 18.11 11.33 -23.59
C ASN A 260 19.09 10.13 -23.55
N GLU A 261 18.98 9.26 -22.54
CA GLU A 261 20.03 8.35 -22.13
C GLU A 261 19.76 6.92 -22.57
N THR A 262 20.82 6.27 -23.03
CA THR A 262 20.78 4.91 -23.56
C THR A 262 21.93 4.14 -22.92
N LEU A 263 21.62 3.09 -22.16
CA LEU A 263 22.62 2.25 -21.50
C LEU A 263 23.36 1.36 -22.50
N ALA A 264 22.63 0.84 -23.49
CA ALA A 264 23.20 0.03 -24.55
C ALA A 264 22.64 0.47 -25.90
N ALA A 265 23.52 0.56 -26.88
CA ALA A 265 23.18 1.03 -28.23
C ALA A 265 23.77 0.09 -29.28
N PHE A 266 23.11 0.00 -30.44
CA PHE A 266 23.56 -0.75 -31.59
C PHE A 266 23.17 -0.02 -32.88
N GLY A 267 24.14 0.67 -33.47
CA GLY A 267 23.98 1.52 -34.65
C GLY A 267 24.77 1.01 -35.85
N SER A 268 24.60 1.69 -36.98
CA SER A 268 25.32 1.35 -38.23
C SER A 268 26.10 2.54 -38.76
N THR A 269 27.31 2.29 -39.26
CA THR A 269 28.09 3.29 -40.01
C THR A 269 27.46 3.52 -41.38
N LEU A 270 27.77 4.66 -42.02
CA LEU A 270 27.29 5.00 -43.37
C LEU A 270 27.62 3.91 -44.41
N CYS A 271 28.69 3.14 -44.21
CA CYS A 271 29.12 2.08 -45.11
C CYS A 271 28.59 0.67 -44.72
N GLY A 272 27.73 0.57 -43.70
CA GLY A 272 27.02 -0.65 -43.32
C GLY A 272 27.77 -1.60 -42.38
N GLY A 273 28.77 -1.12 -41.64
CA GLY A 273 29.33 -1.84 -40.50
C GLY A 273 28.54 -1.52 -39.22
N CYS A 274 28.52 -2.45 -38.26
CA CYS A 274 27.71 -2.31 -37.04
C CYS A 274 28.57 -1.90 -35.85
N ILE A 275 28.06 -0.98 -35.02
CA ILE A 275 28.70 -0.51 -33.80
C ILE A 275 27.78 -0.80 -32.62
N GLY A 276 28.26 -1.57 -31.64
CA GLY A 276 27.60 -1.81 -30.37
C GLY A 276 28.28 -1.08 -29.22
N TYR A 277 27.50 -0.65 -28.24
CA TYR A 277 27.98 -0.08 -26.99
C TYR A 277 27.21 -0.67 -25.80
N ALA A 278 27.91 -1.01 -24.73
CA ALA A 278 27.33 -1.40 -23.45
C ALA A 278 27.96 -0.58 -22.31
N GLY A 279 27.14 0.22 -21.63
CA GLY A 279 27.57 1.17 -20.61
C GLY A 279 27.84 0.57 -19.24
N ASP A 280 27.24 -0.58 -18.92
CA ASP A 280 27.42 -1.27 -17.65
C ASP A 280 28.64 -2.21 -17.70
N VAL A 281 29.51 -2.07 -16.70
CA VAL A 281 30.79 -2.77 -16.60
C VAL A 281 30.82 -3.77 -15.45
N ASN A 282 29.75 -3.85 -14.67
CA ASN A 282 29.69 -4.74 -13.52
C ASN A 282 29.55 -6.20 -14.00
N PRO A 283 30.30 -7.15 -13.41
CA PRO A 283 30.22 -8.55 -13.80
C PRO A 283 28.83 -9.11 -13.46
N SER A 284 28.02 -9.35 -14.48
CA SER A 284 26.67 -9.91 -14.32
C SER A 284 26.27 -10.76 -15.52
N GLU A 285 25.27 -11.63 -15.31
CA GLU A 285 24.65 -12.40 -16.40
C GLU A 285 24.01 -11.47 -17.45
N HIS A 286 23.47 -10.32 -17.02
CA HIS A 286 22.86 -9.31 -17.88
C HIS A 286 23.87 -8.70 -18.84
N VAL A 287 25.03 -8.25 -18.33
CA VAL A 287 26.11 -7.69 -19.16
C VAL A 287 26.66 -8.76 -20.11
N THR A 288 26.79 -10.01 -19.64
CA THR A 288 27.22 -11.12 -20.48
C THR A 288 26.27 -11.39 -21.65
N LYS A 289 24.95 -11.45 -21.39
CA LYS A 289 23.92 -11.63 -22.43
C LYS A 289 23.93 -10.47 -23.43
N LEU A 290 24.02 -9.24 -22.93
CA LEU A 290 24.07 -8.03 -23.74
C LEU A 290 25.28 -8.01 -24.68
N VAL A 291 26.50 -8.21 -24.16
CA VAL A 291 27.73 -8.18 -24.98
C VAL A 291 27.69 -9.25 -26.07
N ILE A 292 27.14 -10.43 -25.78
CA ILE A 292 26.96 -11.49 -26.77
C ILE A 292 25.95 -11.07 -27.85
N ALA A 293 24.80 -10.52 -27.47
CA ALA A 293 23.79 -10.08 -28.42
C ALA A 293 24.32 -9.00 -29.37
N LEU A 294 25.16 -8.08 -28.87
CA LEU A 294 25.83 -7.08 -29.69
C LEU A 294 26.90 -7.70 -30.60
N CYS A 295 27.66 -8.70 -30.14
CA CYS A 295 28.71 -9.35 -30.96
C CYS A 295 28.16 -10.21 -32.11
N PHE A 296 26.94 -10.76 -31.98
CA PHE A 296 26.36 -11.71 -32.94
C PHE A 296 24.93 -11.29 -33.37
N PRO A 297 24.78 -10.21 -34.17
CA PRO A 297 23.48 -9.77 -34.65
C PRO A 297 22.83 -10.79 -35.60
N LYS A 298 21.48 -10.80 -35.67
CA LYS A 298 20.69 -11.63 -36.59
C LYS A 298 21.03 -11.24 -38.05
N ILE A 299 21.44 -12.22 -38.86
CA ILE A 299 21.68 -12.02 -40.30
C ILE A 299 20.35 -12.22 -41.03
N SER A 300 19.71 -11.13 -41.47
CA SER A 300 18.52 -11.22 -42.35
C SER A 300 18.93 -11.58 -43.79
N PRO A 301 18.31 -12.58 -44.44
CA PRO A 301 18.49 -12.83 -45.86
C PRO A 301 17.81 -11.71 -46.67
N ALA A 302 18.52 -11.20 -47.68
CA ALA A 302 18.06 -10.09 -48.51
C ALA A 302 16.82 -10.46 -49.35
N ASN A 303 15.84 -9.54 -49.36
CA ASN A 303 14.81 -9.26 -50.37
C ASN A 303 14.43 -10.36 -51.37
N THR A 304 13.22 -10.92 -51.21
CA THR A 304 12.38 -11.35 -52.34
C THR A 304 11.00 -10.70 -52.24
N GLU A 305 10.70 -9.88 -53.24
CA GLU A 305 9.39 -9.30 -53.51
C GLU A 305 8.34 -10.39 -53.83
N ASN A 306 7.07 -10.00 -53.65
CA ASN A 306 5.84 -10.62 -54.15
C ASN A 306 5.45 -12.00 -53.60
N GLN A 307 4.42 -12.01 -52.76
CA GLN A 307 3.12 -12.63 -53.11
C GLN A 307 2.04 -12.32 -52.06
N SER A 308 0.88 -11.89 -52.56
CA SER A 308 -0.37 -11.64 -51.82
C SER A 308 -0.89 -12.89 -51.10
N PRO A 309 -1.58 -12.79 -49.95
CA PRO A 309 -2.22 -13.97 -49.36
C PRO A 309 -3.65 -14.16 -49.88
N VAL A 310 -3.90 -15.36 -50.39
CA VAL A 310 -5.22 -15.91 -50.70
C VAL A 310 -5.80 -16.60 -49.45
N SER A 311 -7.00 -16.15 -49.08
CA SER A 311 -8.15 -16.80 -48.43
C SER A 311 -8.07 -18.22 -47.82
N GLN A 312 -8.71 -18.33 -46.63
CA GLN A 312 -9.43 -19.48 -46.01
C GLN A 312 -8.57 -20.57 -45.33
N THR A 313 -8.87 -21.11 -44.13
CA THR A 313 -10.16 -21.45 -43.48
C THR A 313 -10.06 -21.43 -41.94
N ALA A 314 -11.19 -21.19 -41.26
CA ALA A 314 -11.38 -21.15 -39.80
C ALA A 314 -12.02 -22.44 -39.22
N ALA A 315 -11.77 -22.73 -37.93
CA ALA A 315 -12.73 -23.21 -36.89
C ALA A 315 -11.98 -23.73 -35.62
N PRO A 316 -12.62 -23.86 -34.43
CA PRO A 316 -13.63 -22.99 -33.79
C PRO A 316 -13.25 -22.62 -32.32
N THR A 317 -13.86 -21.54 -31.81
CA THR A 317 -13.75 -21.05 -30.42
C THR A 317 -15.03 -21.41 -29.63
N PRO A 318 -14.98 -21.73 -28.32
CA PRO A 318 -16.17 -21.94 -27.48
C PRO A 318 -16.83 -20.59 -27.07
N PRO A 319 -18.07 -20.62 -26.54
CA PRO A 319 -19.12 -19.71 -26.99
C PRO A 319 -19.17 -18.33 -26.32
N ARG A 320 -19.61 -17.38 -27.13
CA ARG A 320 -20.01 -16.00 -26.79
C ARG A 320 -21.30 -15.97 -25.99
N GLU A 321 -21.29 -15.24 -24.88
CA GLU A 321 -22.49 -14.54 -24.40
C GLU A 321 -22.64 -13.18 -25.11
N ALA A 322 -23.89 -12.82 -25.37
CA ALA A 322 -24.30 -11.90 -26.42
C ALA A 322 -24.06 -10.41 -26.10
N ALA A 323 -23.34 -9.71 -26.97
CA ALA A 323 -23.36 -8.25 -27.04
C ALA A 323 -24.31 -7.79 -28.16
N ARG A 324 -25.45 -7.20 -27.78
CA ARG A 324 -26.25 -6.36 -28.66
C ARG A 324 -25.85 -4.89 -28.47
N ASP A 325 -25.72 -4.21 -29.61
CA ASP A 325 -25.95 -2.78 -29.83
C ASP A 325 -24.85 -1.76 -29.45
N GLN A 326 -23.90 -1.50 -30.37
CA GLN A 326 -23.12 -0.25 -30.41
C GLN A 326 -22.81 0.14 -31.87
N GLY A 327 -23.12 1.38 -32.25
CA GLY A 327 -22.77 1.96 -33.55
C GLY A 327 -21.25 2.11 -33.78
N PRO A 328 -20.82 2.70 -34.90
CA PRO A 328 -19.39 2.84 -35.22
C PRO A 328 -18.66 3.69 -34.17
N LYS A 329 -17.51 3.19 -33.69
CA LYS A 329 -16.67 3.86 -32.68
C LYS A 329 -16.12 5.19 -33.24
N PRO A 330 -16.13 6.29 -32.46
CA PRO A 330 -15.56 7.56 -32.90
C PRO A 330 -14.04 7.48 -33.02
N GLU A 331 -13.45 8.21 -33.98
CA GLU A 331 -11.99 8.33 -34.09
C GLU A 331 -11.47 9.51 -33.26
N VAL A 332 -10.47 9.26 -32.41
CA VAL A 332 -9.80 10.28 -31.59
C VAL A 332 -8.34 10.37 -31.99
N LEU A 333 -7.87 11.57 -32.31
CA LEU A 333 -6.49 11.84 -32.69
C LEU A 333 -5.71 12.44 -31.51
N LEU A 334 -4.61 11.80 -31.10
CA LEU A 334 -3.65 12.34 -30.14
C LEU A 334 -2.51 13.01 -30.89
N ILE A 335 -2.19 14.26 -30.55
CA ILE A 335 -1.02 14.98 -31.06
C ILE A 335 0.01 15.09 -29.94
N SER A 336 1.09 14.31 -30.03
CA SER A 336 2.08 14.08 -28.97
C SER A 336 3.52 14.29 -29.48
N PHE A 337 3.87 15.49 -29.97
CA PHE A 337 5.15 15.74 -30.65
C PHE A 337 6.40 15.42 -29.83
N ASP A 338 6.35 15.63 -28.52
CA ASP A 338 7.38 15.13 -27.60
C ASP A 338 6.67 14.26 -26.56
N LYS A 339 6.13 13.12 -27.04
CA LYS A 339 5.47 12.17 -26.16
C LYS A 339 6.48 11.66 -25.15
N LEU A 340 6.26 12.19 -23.97
CA LEU A 340 6.64 11.68 -22.70
C LEU A 340 6.28 10.14 -22.65
N SER A 341 7.22 9.22 -22.39
CA SER A 341 7.13 7.74 -22.14
C SER A 341 6.34 7.07 -20.92
N PHE A 342 5.60 7.82 -20.11
CA PHE A 342 5.08 7.73 -18.70
C PHE A 342 3.77 8.47 -18.72
N PHE A 343 3.54 9.29 -19.75
CA PHE A 343 2.26 9.72 -20.24
C PHE A 343 1.36 8.49 -20.26
N ASP A 344 1.82 7.36 -20.79
CA ASP A 344 1.01 6.14 -20.81
C ASP A 344 0.72 5.59 -19.40
N GLY A 345 1.60 5.84 -18.43
CA GLY A 345 1.38 5.50 -17.02
C GLY A 345 0.46 6.47 -16.28
N ILE A 346 0.68 7.78 -16.44
CA ILE A 346 -0.12 8.85 -15.83
C ILE A 346 -1.53 8.90 -16.45
N GLU A 347 -1.62 8.75 -17.76
CA GLU A 347 -2.86 8.73 -18.55
C GLU A 347 -3.40 7.32 -18.79
N GLN A 348 -2.94 6.33 -18.01
CA GLN A 348 -3.31 4.92 -18.20
C GLN A 348 -4.83 4.74 -18.28
N GLN A 349 -5.58 5.40 -17.39
CA GLN A 349 -7.05 5.34 -17.40
C GLN A 349 -7.67 5.99 -18.64
N LEU A 350 -7.12 7.12 -19.11
CA LEU A 350 -7.60 7.80 -20.31
C LEU A 350 -7.36 6.93 -21.55
N LEU A 351 -6.15 6.39 -21.71
CA LEU A 351 -5.79 5.55 -22.84
C LEU A 351 -6.53 4.22 -22.84
N SER A 352 -6.70 3.59 -21.67
CA SER A 352 -7.51 2.37 -21.51
C SER A 352 -8.94 2.60 -21.99
N ALA A 353 -9.58 3.67 -21.52
CA ALA A 353 -10.93 4.02 -21.90
C ALA A 353 -11.07 4.38 -23.40
N LEU A 354 -10.10 5.13 -23.95
CA LEU A 354 -10.07 5.49 -25.37
C LEU A 354 -9.86 4.27 -26.27
N ASN A 355 -8.87 3.42 -25.99
CA ASN A 355 -8.61 2.22 -26.79
C ASN A 355 -9.78 1.24 -26.77
N LYS A 356 -10.52 1.20 -25.66
CA LYS A 356 -11.73 0.37 -25.54
C LYS A 356 -12.91 0.93 -26.32
N ASN A 357 -13.12 2.26 -26.31
CA ASN A 357 -14.37 2.89 -26.78
C ASN A 357 -14.24 3.75 -28.05
N ALA A 358 -13.04 3.97 -28.56
CA ALA A 358 -12.74 4.79 -29.73
C ALA A 358 -11.72 4.10 -30.66
N VAL A 359 -11.56 4.63 -31.87
CA VAL A 359 -10.40 4.35 -32.72
C VAL A 359 -9.36 5.42 -32.44
N VAL A 360 -8.27 5.06 -31.78
CA VAL A 360 -7.22 6.01 -31.39
C VAL A 360 -6.14 6.03 -32.45
N GLN A 361 -5.79 7.23 -32.92
CA GLN A 361 -4.58 7.45 -33.72
C GLN A 361 -3.69 8.42 -32.98
N GLU A 362 -2.40 8.13 -32.87
CA GLU A 362 -1.41 9.02 -32.29
C GLU A 362 -0.42 9.49 -33.35
N VAL A 363 -0.11 10.78 -33.36
CA VAL A 363 0.89 11.38 -34.23
C VAL A 363 1.96 12.07 -33.39
N LEU A 364 3.22 11.77 -33.71
CA LEU A 364 4.39 12.21 -32.93
C LEU A 364 5.18 13.33 -33.63
N ASP A 365 4.74 13.78 -34.80
CA ASP A 365 5.43 14.85 -35.52
C ASP A 365 4.46 15.71 -36.34
N ALA A 366 4.92 16.93 -36.66
CA ALA A 366 4.10 17.92 -37.36
C ALA A 366 3.70 17.49 -38.77
N LYS A 367 4.52 16.70 -39.47
CA LYS A 367 4.21 16.24 -40.83
C LYS A 367 3.09 15.20 -40.79
N ALA A 368 3.16 14.24 -39.87
CA ALA A 368 2.11 13.27 -39.63
C ALA A 368 0.80 13.95 -39.19
N ALA A 369 0.88 14.92 -38.28
CA ALA A 369 -0.29 15.70 -37.85
C ALA A 369 -0.95 16.46 -39.01
N LEU A 370 -0.19 17.20 -39.81
CA LEU A 370 -0.74 17.93 -40.97
C LEU A 370 -1.37 16.99 -42.00
N LYS A 371 -0.72 15.83 -42.26
CA LYS A 371 -1.26 14.80 -43.15
C LYS A 371 -2.60 14.29 -42.63
N ARG A 372 -2.69 13.96 -41.34
CA ARG A 372 -3.93 13.45 -40.73
C ARG A 372 -5.03 14.51 -40.67
N LEU A 373 -4.71 15.74 -40.28
CA LEU A 373 -5.66 16.86 -40.22
C LEU A 373 -6.30 17.18 -41.58
N SER A 374 -5.57 16.92 -42.67
CA SER A 374 -6.04 17.12 -44.05
C SER A 374 -6.84 15.93 -44.59
N ALA A 375 -6.76 14.76 -43.97
CA ALA A 375 -7.42 13.54 -44.42
C ALA A 375 -8.91 13.48 -44.06
N LYS A 376 -9.70 12.80 -44.90
CA LYS A 376 -11.12 12.52 -44.68
C LYS A 376 -11.35 11.01 -44.48
N PRO A 377 -12.25 10.59 -43.55
CA PRO A 377 -13.04 11.44 -42.65
C PRO A 377 -12.19 12.15 -41.58
N SER A 378 -12.66 13.33 -41.14
CA SER A 378 -12.00 14.08 -40.06
C SER A 378 -12.25 13.39 -38.72
N PRO A 379 -11.30 13.41 -37.77
CA PRO A 379 -11.47 12.76 -36.48
C PRO A 379 -12.63 13.41 -35.71
N ALA A 380 -13.28 12.65 -34.83
CA ALA A 380 -14.38 13.14 -34.00
C ALA A 380 -13.89 14.12 -32.93
N ALA A 381 -12.66 13.91 -32.43
CA ALA A 381 -11.99 14.82 -31.50
C ALA A 381 -10.47 14.73 -31.64
N ILE A 382 -9.76 15.77 -31.21
CA ILE A 382 -8.31 15.86 -31.18
C ILE A 382 -7.87 16.25 -29.77
N ILE A 383 -6.91 15.53 -29.19
CA ILE A 383 -6.31 15.84 -27.89
C ILE A 383 -4.88 16.30 -28.12
N LEU A 384 -4.54 17.48 -27.59
CA LEU A 384 -3.17 17.99 -27.53
C LEU A 384 -2.57 17.55 -26.19
N THR A 385 -1.61 16.65 -26.23
CA THR A 385 -1.05 16.00 -25.04
C THR A 385 0.20 16.69 -24.52
N HIS A 386 0.92 17.42 -25.37
CA HIS A 386 2.20 18.07 -25.04
C HIS A 386 2.29 19.50 -25.61
N PRO A 387 2.92 20.48 -24.91
CA PRO A 387 2.93 21.87 -25.35
C PRO A 387 3.78 22.15 -26.59
N SER A 388 4.67 21.25 -27.02
CA SER A 388 5.56 21.52 -28.16
C SER A 388 4.84 21.80 -29.49
N VAL A 389 3.57 21.43 -29.61
CA VAL A 389 2.70 21.83 -30.73
C VAL A 389 2.59 23.36 -30.90
N ILE A 390 2.79 24.16 -29.83
CA ILE A 390 2.70 25.63 -29.89
C ILE A 390 3.74 26.26 -30.83
N HIS A 391 4.86 25.57 -31.06
CA HIS A 391 5.94 26.03 -31.93
C HIS A 391 5.65 25.79 -33.42
N ASN A 392 4.51 25.16 -33.74
CA ASN A 392 4.12 24.87 -35.11
C ASN A 392 2.84 25.60 -35.53
N ASP A 393 2.99 26.84 -35.99
CA ASP A 393 1.85 27.70 -36.39
C ASP A 393 0.99 27.09 -37.49
N LYS A 394 1.57 26.28 -38.39
CA LYS A 394 0.81 25.58 -39.43
C LYS A 394 -0.16 24.56 -38.84
N VAL A 395 0.30 23.77 -37.86
CA VAL A 395 -0.55 22.79 -37.16
C VAL A 395 -1.63 23.52 -36.37
N ILE A 396 -1.29 24.58 -35.62
CA ILE A 396 -2.26 25.39 -34.88
C ILE A 396 -3.34 25.98 -35.80
N HIS A 397 -2.96 26.52 -36.95
CA HIS A 397 -3.91 27.04 -37.93
C HIS A 397 -4.89 25.97 -38.43
N HIS A 398 -4.42 24.75 -38.70
CA HIS A 398 -5.29 23.63 -39.09
C HIS A 398 -6.19 23.15 -37.94
N LEU A 399 -5.71 23.17 -36.70
CA LEU A 399 -6.52 22.83 -35.52
C LEU A 399 -7.66 23.84 -35.31
N ILE A 400 -7.37 25.13 -35.46
CA ILE A 400 -8.40 26.19 -35.38
C ILE A 400 -9.42 26.03 -36.52
N ALA A 401 -8.96 25.76 -37.75
CA ALA A 401 -9.85 25.52 -38.88
C ALA A 401 -10.73 24.27 -38.67
N TYR A 402 -10.16 23.19 -38.13
CA TYR A 402 -10.88 21.97 -37.76
C TYR A 402 -11.95 22.24 -36.70
N ALA A 403 -11.62 22.97 -35.63
CA ALA A 403 -12.59 23.35 -34.60
C ALA A 403 -13.71 24.22 -35.19
N ARG A 404 -13.37 25.27 -35.97
CA ARG A 404 -14.36 26.15 -36.62
C ARG A 404 -15.34 25.38 -37.53
N ALA A 405 -14.89 24.30 -38.15
CA ALA A 405 -15.71 23.44 -39.01
C ALA A 405 -16.65 22.47 -38.26
N GLY A 406 -16.59 22.41 -36.93
CA GLY A 406 -17.41 21.51 -36.10
C GLY A 406 -16.60 20.50 -35.28
N GLY A 407 -15.28 20.50 -35.40
CA GLY A 407 -14.38 19.62 -34.66
C GLY A 407 -14.25 20.00 -33.18
N LYS A 408 -13.70 19.08 -32.39
CA LYS A 408 -13.45 19.27 -30.95
C LYS A 408 -11.95 19.16 -30.67
N VAL A 409 -11.36 20.20 -30.09
CA VAL A 409 -9.95 20.21 -29.71
C VAL A 409 -9.84 20.31 -28.20
N ILE A 410 -9.17 19.34 -27.57
CA ILE A 410 -8.99 19.28 -26.13
C ILE A 410 -7.54 19.58 -25.82
N VAL A 411 -7.30 20.56 -24.96
CA VAL A 411 -5.98 20.96 -24.46
C VAL A 411 -5.88 20.53 -23.00
N GLY A 412 -5.02 19.57 -22.69
CA GLY A 412 -4.94 19.01 -21.33
C GLY A 412 -3.80 18.00 -21.19
N SER A 413 -3.88 17.15 -20.17
CA SER A 413 -2.80 16.22 -19.84
C SER A 413 -1.48 16.98 -19.57
N GLN A 414 -0.36 16.48 -20.09
CA GLN A 414 0.96 17.06 -19.91
C GLN A 414 1.10 18.45 -20.56
N PHE A 415 0.18 18.84 -21.46
CA PHE A 415 0.11 20.22 -22.00
C PHE A 415 0.04 21.25 -20.88
N SER A 416 -0.86 21.06 -19.92
CA SER A 416 -1.09 22.02 -18.82
C SER A 416 0.01 21.98 -17.77
N ASN A 417 0.76 20.88 -17.68
CA ASN A 417 1.86 20.70 -16.74
C ASN A 417 3.16 21.38 -17.23
N TYR A 418 3.47 21.24 -18.52
CA TYR A 418 4.76 21.67 -19.08
C TYR A 418 4.72 22.98 -19.87
N LEU A 419 3.53 23.53 -20.16
CA LEU A 419 3.46 24.83 -20.81
C LEU A 419 3.92 25.94 -19.84
N PRO A 420 4.93 26.74 -20.19
CA PRO A 420 5.28 27.92 -19.41
C PRO A 420 4.08 28.87 -19.28
N LEU A 421 3.81 29.37 -18.06
CA LEU A 421 2.59 30.14 -17.77
C LEU A 421 2.46 31.41 -18.63
N ASP A 422 3.59 32.01 -19.03
CA ASP A 422 3.66 33.18 -19.92
C ASP A 422 3.25 32.85 -21.37
N GLN A 423 3.38 31.59 -21.80
CA GLN A 423 3.01 31.12 -23.14
C GLN A 423 1.51 30.77 -23.26
N LEU A 424 0.80 30.63 -22.14
CA LEU A 424 -0.62 30.27 -22.14
C LEU A 424 -1.51 31.35 -22.78
N LYS A 425 -1.25 32.63 -22.48
CA LYS A 425 -1.97 33.75 -23.09
C LYS A 425 -1.71 33.86 -24.60
N PRO A 426 -0.46 33.91 -25.10
CA PRO A 426 -0.17 33.90 -26.53
C PRO A 426 -0.81 32.73 -27.27
N PHE A 427 -0.86 31.55 -26.65
CA PHE A 427 -1.52 30.39 -27.23
C PHE A 427 -3.02 30.62 -27.43
N PHE A 428 -3.78 30.92 -26.37
CA PHE A 428 -5.24 31.08 -26.47
C PHE A 428 -5.68 32.34 -27.22
N GLN A 429 -4.82 33.36 -27.34
CA GLN A 429 -5.06 34.50 -28.22
C GLN A 429 -5.19 34.08 -29.69
N LYS A 430 -4.45 33.06 -30.15
CA LYS A 430 -4.61 32.50 -31.51
C LYS A 430 -6.01 31.91 -31.74
N TRP A 431 -6.66 31.46 -30.66
CA TRP A 431 -8.03 30.94 -30.64
C TRP A 431 -9.09 32.02 -30.41
N GLU A 432 -8.70 33.30 -30.37
CA GLU A 432 -9.58 34.45 -30.08
C GLU A 432 -10.24 34.36 -28.69
N LEU A 433 -9.58 33.67 -27.74
CA LEU A 433 -10.04 33.54 -26.37
C LEU A 433 -9.22 34.45 -25.43
N PRO A 434 -9.86 35.16 -24.49
CA PRO A 434 -9.17 36.07 -23.55
C PRO A 434 -8.47 35.34 -22.41
N TRP A 435 -8.30 34.01 -22.51
CA TRP A 435 -7.84 33.16 -21.43
C TRP A 435 -6.38 33.43 -21.11
N VAL A 436 -6.07 33.54 -19.82
CA VAL A 436 -4.72 33.72 -19.31
C VAL A 436 -4.49 32.82 -18.11
N ALA A 437 -3.23 32.56 -17.78
CA ALA A 437 -2.87 31.72 -16.65
C ALA A 437 -3.37 32.33 -15.31
N GLY A 438 -4.06 31.50 -14.54
CA GLY A 438 -4.46 31.73 -13.16
C GLY A 438 -3.44 31.16 -12.18
N VAL A 439 -3.85 30.98 -10.93
CA VAL A 439 -2.97 30.48 -9.87
C VAL A 439 -2.85 28.96 -9.95
N TYR A 440 -1.62 28.46 -9.91
CA TYR A 440 -1.34 27.04 -9.78
C TYR A 440 -1.45 26.61 -8.31
N HIS A 441 -2.43 25.77 -7.99
CA HIS A 441 -2.65 25.27 -6.63
C HIS A 441 -3.55 24.02 -6.63
N ARG A 442 -3.58 23.31 -5.49
CA ARG A 442 -4.56 22.25 -5.23
C ARG A 442 -5.75 22.83 -4.48
N THR A 443 -6.96 22.53 -4.94
CA THR A 443 -8.19 22.85 -4.24
C THR A 443 -9.32 21.94 -4.68
N THR A 444 -10.39 21.88 -3.89
CA THR A 444 -11.65 21.26 -4.32
C THR A 444 -12.33 22.14 -5.36
N ILE A 445 -12.58 21.59 -6.53
CA ILE A 445 -13.33 22.22 -7.62
C ILE A 445 -14.64 21.47 -7.83
N ALA A 446 -15.72 22.20 -8.11
CA ALA A 446 -17.04 21.63 -8.34
C ALA A 446 -17.52 21.93 -9.75
N LEU A 447 -18.39 21.08 -10.29
CA LEU A 447 -19.14 21.41 -11.49
C LEU A 447 -19.86 22.74 -11.27
N THR A 448 -19.78 23.62 -12.25
CA THR A 448 -20.44 24.92 -12.19
C THR A 448 -21.92 24.76 -11.86
N PRO A 449 -22.40 25.32 -10.72
CA PRO A 449 -23.75 25.04 -10.20
C PRO A 449 -24.89 25.37 -11.18
N ASP A 450 -24.67 26.35 -12.06
CA ASP A 450 -25.72 26.96 -12.88
C ASP A 450 -25.93 26.29 -14.26
N ARG A 451 -25.04 25.37 -14.68
CA ARG A 451 -25.12 24.41 -15.82
C ARG A 451 -23.71 24.10 -16.33
N VAL A 452 -23.44 22.83 -16.65
CA VAL A 452 -22.25 22.44 -17.43
C VAL A 452 -22.40 22.96 -18.88
N PRO A 453 -21.34 23.51 -19.52
CA PRO A 453 -21.42 24.02 -20.88
C PRO A 453 -21.89 22.96 -21.89
N SER A 454 -22.93 23.28 -22.67
CA SER A 454 -23.43 22.40 -23.74
C SER A 454 -22.32 22.13 -24.78
N PRO A 455 -22.21 20.91 -25.34
CA PRO A 455 -23.10 19.75 -25.21
C PRO A 455 -22.69 18.76 -24.11
N LEU A 456 -21.81 19.14 -23.18
CA LEU A 456 -21.36 18.24 -22.12
C LEU A 456 -22.53 17.89 -21.18
N ARG A 457 -22.60 16.62 -20.76
CA ARG A 457 -23.66 16.14 -19.87
C ARG A 457 -23.16 16.05 -18.44
N SER A 458 -23.78 16.79 -17.53
CA SER A 458 -23.46 16.73 -16.09
C SER A 458 -23.60 15.31 -15.52
N SER A 459 -24.54 14.50 -16.02
CA SER A 459 -24.73 13.10 -15.60
C SER A 459 -23.56 12.16 -15.96
N LYS A 460 -22.57 12.64 -16.71
CA LYS A 460 -21.38 11.89 -17.12
C LYS A 460 -20.11 12.36 -16.39
N LEU A 461 -20.24 13.30 -15.46
CA LEU A 461 -19.15 13.96 -14.75
C LEU A 461 -19.39 13.86 -13.24
N PHE A 462 -18.30 13.91 -12.46
CA PHE A 462 -18.38 13.94 -11.00
C PHE A 462 -18.81 15.32 -10.51
N PRO A 463 -19.57 15.43 -9.41
CA PRO A 463 -20.07 16.71 -8.92
C PRO A 463 -18.97 17.65 -8.41
N ALA A 464 -17.91 17.10 -7.80
CA ALA A 464 -16.74 17.84 -7.33
C ALA A 464 -15.57 16.88 -7.09
N TYR A 465 -14.34 17.41 -7.10
CA TYR A 465 -13.14 16.68 -6.74
C TYR A 465 -11.98 17.62 -6.37
N SER A 466 -10.94 17.09 -5.72
CA SER A 466 -9.70 17.83 -5.46
C SER A 466 -8.74 17.69 -6.64
N ALA A 467 -8.34 18.81 -7.22
CA ALA A 467 -7.47 18.84 -8.40
C ALA A 467 -6.23 19.69 -8.12
N LYS A 468 -5.06 19.22 -8.55
CA LYS A 468 -3.87 20.09 -8.61
C LYS A 468 -3.81 20.67 -10.01
N ALA A 469 -4.21 21.94 -10.15
CA ALA A 469 -4.47 22.50 -11.47
C ALA A 469 -3.81 23.87 -11.68
N VAL A 470 -3.40 24.10 -12.93
CA VAL A 470 -3.18 25.45 -13.47
C VAL A 470 -4.55 26.02 -13.83
N HIS A 471 -5.02 27.00 -13.08
CA HIS A 471 -6.34 27.60 -13.34
C HIS A 471 -6.27 28.60 -14.51
N LEU A 472 -7.43 28.93 -15.09
CA LEU A 472 -7.58 30.01 -16.07
C LEU A 472 -8.34 31.20 -15.50
N LYS A 473 -7.89 32.41 -15.86
CA LYS A 473 -8.59 33.68 -15.65
C LYS A 473 -9.30 34.14 -16.91
N HIS A 474 -10.26 35.06 -16.75
CA HIS A 474 -11.05 35.67 -17.83
C HIS A 474 -11.86 34.67 -18.67
N VAL A 475 -12.11 33.47 -18.15
CA VAL A 475 -13.06 32.53 -18.76
C VAL A 475 -14.48 33.02 -18.46
N LYS A 476 -15.30 33.20 -19.50
CA LYS A 476 -16.73 33.53 -19.35
C LYS A 476 -17.44 32.49 -18.49
N LYS A 477 -18.38 32.88 -17.65
CA LYS A 477 -19.04 31.98 -16.68
C LYS A 477 -19.67 30.76 -17.36
N GLU A 478 -20.30 30.97 -18.52
CA GLU A 478 -20.95 29.94 -19.34
C GLU A 478 -19.97 28.95 -20.01
N HIS A 479 -18.66 29.22 -20.00
CA HIS A 479 -17.62 28.32 -20.53
C HIS A 479 -16.90 27.54 -19.43
N ARG A 480 -17.15 27.83 -18.14
CA ARG A 480 -16.48 27.17 -17.02
C ARG A 480 -17.11 25.82 -16.76
N VAL A 481 -16.29 24.77 -16.66
CA VAL A 481 -16.75 23.40 -16.38
C VAL A 481 -16.58 23.07 -14.90
N TYR A 482 -15.34 23.18 -14.39
CA TYR A 482 -15.03 22.99 -12.98
C TYR A 482 -14.36 24.26 -12.43
N ALA A 483 -14.96 24.81 -11.38
CA ALA A 483 -14.48 26.03 -10.72
C ALA A 483 -14.50 25.87 -9.18
N PRO A 484 -13.66 26.62 -8.45
CA PRO A 484 -13.75 26.69 -7.00
C PRO A 484 -15.11 27.22 -6.52
N THR A 485 -15.48 26.84 -5.31
CA THR A 485 -16.71 27.26 -4.63
C THR A 485 -16.38 28.01 -3.35
N THR A 486 -17.36 28.65 -2.71
CA THR A 486 -17.16 29.32 -1.41
C THR A 486 -16.76 28.36 -0.29
N THR A 487 -16.97 27.05 -0.47
CA THR A 487 -16.53 26.00 0.45
C THR A 487 -15.15 25.45 0.12
N SER A 488 -14.54 25.87 -1.00
CA SER A 488 -13.23 25.41 -1.43
C SER A 488 -12.11 26.07 -0.61
N THR A 489 -11.09 25.30 -0.28
CA THR A 489 -9.87 25.74 0.43
C THR A 489 -8.63 25.37 -0.36
N MET A 490 -7.58 26.19 -0.32
CA MET A 490 -6.26 25.82 -0.88
C MET A 490 -5.65 24.71 -0.02
N GLU A 491 -5.30 23.59 -0.63
CA GLU A 491 -4.68 22.46 0.08
C GLU A 491 -3.15 22.64 0.08
N GLU A 492 -2.53 22.82 1.25
CA GLU A 492 -1.07 22.88 1.40
C GLU A 492 -0.47 21.51 1.73
N GLN A 493 0.75 21.25 1.24
CA GLN A 493 1.56 20.11 1.69
C GLN A 493 1.91 20.34 3.18
N PHE A 494 1.54 19.39 4.04
CA PHE A 494 1.78 19.32 5.49
C PHE A 494 0.84 20.15 6.41
N GLY A 495 -0.26 19.52 6.82
CA GLY A 495 -0.75 19.58 8.21
C GLY A 495 -1.43 20.86 8.72
N GLN A 496 -1.50 21.95 7.94
CA GLN A 496 -2.26 23.15 8.31
C GLN A 496 -3.63 23.22 7.60
N PRO A 497 -4.66 23.82 8.23
CA PRO A 497 -5.93 24.07 7.55
C PRO A 497 -5.72 25.03 6.37
N GLY A 498 -6.15 24.61 5.19
CA GLY A 498 -6.07 25.40 3.96
C GLY A 498 -6.78 26.75 4.02
N ALA A 499 -6.19 27.79 3.42
CA ALA A 499 -6.83 29.10 3.29
C ALA A 499 -8.11 29.02 2.43
N PRO A 500 -9.24 29.61 2.84
CA PRO A 500 -10.45 29.65 2.02
C PRO A 500 -10.21 30.37 0.69
N ILE A 501 -10.72 29.79 -0.40
CA ILE A 501 -10.72 30.45 -1.71
C ILE A 501 -11.73 31.61 -1.66
N THR A 502 -11.25 32.84 -1.82
CA THR A 502 -12.08 34.05 -1.74
C THR A 502 -11.74 35.04 -2.84
N GLY A 503 -12.64 36.01 -3.07
CA GLY A 503 -12.41 37.11 -4.01
C GLY A 503 -12.17 36.64 -5.44
N SER A 504 -11.14 37.19 -6.09
CA SER A 504 -10.81 36.91 -7.49
C SER A 504 -10.47 35.45 -7.78
N LEU A 505 -10.05 34.67 -6.77
CA LEU A 505 -9.74 33.24 -6.94
C LEU A 505 -11.00 32.41 -7.22
N LEU A 506 -12.18 32.83 -6.73
CA LEU A 506 -13.47 32.22 -7.08
C LEU A 506 -13.86 32.49 -8.54
N GLU A 507 -13.20 33.43 -9.21
CA GLU A 507 -13.45 33.74 -10.61
C GLU A 507 -12.58 32.91 -11.57
N GLU A 508 -11.65 32.11 -11.06
CA GLU A 508 -10.81 31.23 -11.85
C GLU A 508 -11.49 29.88 -12.10
N THR A 509 -10.98 29.11 -13.07
CA THR A 509 -11.55 27.81 -13.44
C THR A 509 -10.44 26.82 -13.75
N ALA A 510 -10.53 25.59 -13.27
CA ALA A 510 -9.56 24.53 -13.55
C ALA A 510 -9.84 23.83 -14.88
N ALA A 511 -11.09 23.85 -15.34
CA ALA A 511 -11.47 23.34 -16.65
C ALA A 511 -12.45 24.26 -17.36
N ALA A 512 -12.32 24.38 -18.68
CA ALA A 512 -13.13 25.25 -19.52
C ALA A 512 -13.51 24.57 -20.85
N TRP A 513 -14.68 24.93 -21.39
CA TRP A 513 -15.21 24.45 -22.66
C TRP A 513 -15.85 25.62 -23.42
N ALA A 514 -15.24 26.05 -24.52
CA ALA A 514 -15.68 27.21 -25.28
C ALA A 514 -16.05 26.85 -26.73
N PRO A 515 -17.12 27.43 -27.29
CA PRO A 515 -17.45 27.28 -28.69
C PRO A 515 -16.47 28.06 -29.57
N ILE A 516 -16.03 27.45 -30.67
CA ILE A 516 -15.19 28.06 -31.71
C ILE A 516 -15.82 27.72 -33.07
N GLY A 517 -16.44 28.70 -33.71
CA GLY A 517 -17.23 28.46 -34.93
C GLY A 517 -18.37 27.47 -34.67
N LYS A 518 -18.40 26.34 -35.38
CA LYS A 518 -19.39 25.26 -35.18
C LYS A 518 -18.94 24.20 -34.17
N GLY A 519 -17.67 24.21 -33.77
CA GLY A 519 -17.07 23.23 -32.87
C GLY A 519 -16.65 23.84 -31.55
N TYR A 520 -15.67 23.21 -30.89
CA TYR A 520 -15.31 23.54 -29.51
C TYR A 520 -13.81 23.40 -29.25
N VAL A 521 -13.32 24.22 -28.31
CA VAL A 521 -12.00 24.06 -27.68
C VAL A 521 -12.17 23.89 -26.17
N GLY A 522 -11.51 22.88 -25.62
CA GLY A 522 -11.50 22.56 -24.19
C GLY A 522 -10.13 22.78 -23.57
N TYR A 523 -10.12 23.17 -22.30
CA TYR A 523 -8.93 23.22 -21.48
C TYR A 523 -9.14 22.43 -20.19
N ILE A 524 -8.17 21.58 -19.83
CA ILE A 524 -8.07 20.88 -18.55
C ILE A 524 -6.73 21.27 -17.93
N GLY A 525 -6.78 22.03 -16.84
CA GLY A 525 -5.59 22.49 -16.11
C GLY A 525 -5.04 21.49 -15.11
N ASP A 526 -5.76 20.39 -14.88
CA ASP A 526 -5.43 19.34 -13.93
C ASP A 526 -4.22 18.52 -14.39
N ILE A 527 -3.20 18.39 -13.54
CA ILE A 527 -1.89 17.86 -13.95
C ILE A 527 -1.55 16.47 -13.42
N ASN A 528 -2.33 15.89 -12.48
CA ASN A 528 -2.11 14.51 -12.02
C ASN A 528 -3.11 13.52 -12.64
N SER A 529 -3.82 13.95 -13.67
CA SER A 529 -4.73 13.14 -14.48
C SER A 529 -5.74 12.38 -13.64
N GLU A 530 -6.33 13.05 -12.63
CA GLU A 530 -7.42 12.60 -11.76
C GLU A 530 -8.53 11.87 -12.56
N GLU A 531 -9.23 10.91 -11.94
CA GLU A 531 -10.25 10.13 -12.66
C GLU A 531 -11.37 11.05 -13.17
N GLU A 532 -11.70 12.07 -12.40
CA GLU A 532 -12.70 13.08 -12.72
C GLU A 532 -12.32 13.93 -13.94
N SER A 533 -11.04 14.32 -14.07
CA SER A 533 -10.54 15.02 -15.24
C SER A 533 -10.43 14.08 -16.45
N THR A 534 -10.05 12.82 -16.24
CA THR A 534 -10.06 11.78 -17.29
C THR A 534 -11.47 11.61 -17.89
N ARG A 535 -12.50 11.49 -17.05
CA ARG A 535 -13.90 11.41 -17.51
C ARG A 535 -14.35 12.67 -18.25
N LEU A 536 -13.87 13.84 -17.82
CA LEU A 536 -14.13 15.09 -18.54
C LEU A 536 -13.53 15.09 -19.94
N VAL A 537 -12.28 14.66 -20.10
CA VAL A 537 -11.62 14.54 -21.42
C VAL A 537 -12.42 13.61 -22.34
N LEU A 538 -12.88 12.47 -21.83
CA LEU A 538 -13.70 11.51 -22.59
C LEU A 538 -15.05 12.10 -23.03
N GLU A 539 -15.75 12.82 -22.14
CA GLU A 539 -17.01 13.49 -22.47
C GLU A 539 -16.79 14.65 -23.46
N MET A 540 -15.71 15.42 -23.33
CA MET A 540 -15.30 16.43 -24.31
C MET A 540 -15.03 15.82 -25.69
N CYS A 541 -14.40 14.64 -25.75
CA CYS A 541 -14.22 13.91 -27.00
C CYS A 541 -15.56 13.39 -27.56
N GLY A 542 -16.55 13.16 -26.70
CA GLY A 542 -17.81 12.49 -27.05
C GLY A 542 -17.67 10.97 -27.11
N VAL A 543 -16.68 10.42 -26.40
CA VAL A 543 -16.48 8.97 -26.28
C VAL A 543 -17.39 8.45 -25.17
N THR A 544 -18.23 7.48 -25.48
CA THR A 544 -19.13 6.88 -24.49
C THR A 544 -18.40 5.77 -23.76
N VAL A 545 -18.32 5.87 -22.43
CA VAL A 545 -17.69 4.86 -21.56
C VAL A 545 -18.71 4.23 -20.61
N LYS A 546 -18.52 2.96 -20.30
CA LYS A 546 -19.27 2.17 -19.31
C LYS A 546 -18.45 1.99 -18.01
N PRO A 547 -19.09 1.70 -16.87
CA PRO A 547 -18.39 1.25 -15.67
C PRO A 547 -17.39 0.12 -15.97
N GLY A 548 -16.15 0.28 -15.52
CA GLY A 548 -15.07 -0.69 -15.73
C GLY A 548 -14.26 -0.48 -17.01
N ASP A 549 -14.57 0.55 -17.81
CA ASP A 549 -13.82 0.86 -19.04
C ASP A 549 -12.53 1.64 -18.80
N LEU A 550 -12.41 2.37 -17.69
CA LEU A 550 -11.19 3.12 -17.37
C LEU A 550 -10.14 2.18 -16.78
N GLY A 551 -10.56 1.14 -16.06
CA GLY A 551 -9.66 0.21 -15.38
C GLY A 551 -9.02 0.82 -14.13
N PRO A 552 -8.07 0.09 -13.51
CA PRO A 552 -7.43 0.53 -12.28
C PRO A 552 -6.55 1.77 -12.50
N ARG A 553 -6.47 2.61 -11.47
CA ARG A 553 -5.60 3.78 -11.41
C ARG A 553 -4.41 3.51 -10.50
N LYS A 554 -3.20 3.67 -11.01
CA LYS A 554 -1.99 3.66 -10.19
C LYS A 554 -1.66 5.08 -9.72
N CYS A 555 -1.41 5.27 -8.44
CA CYS A 555 -1.06 6.56 -7.84
C CYS A 555 0.21 6.39 -7.00
N ASP A 556 1.21 7.23 -7.24
CA ASP A 556 2.37 7.29 -6.34
C ASP A 556 1.96 8.02 -5.05
N VAL A 557 1.94 7.29 -3.94
CA VAL A 557 1.52 7.78 -2.62
C VAL A 557 2.71 8.09 -1.70
N GLY A 558 3.92 7.76 -2.13
CA GLY A 558 5.13 8.10 -1.40
C GLY A 558 6.38 7.55 -2.08
N THR A 559 7.49 7.65 -1.37
CA THR A 559 8.75 7.01 -1.73
C THR A 559 9.36 6.43 -0.46
N TYR A 560 9.90 5.22 -0.51
CA TYR A 560 10.69 4.63 0.56
C TYR A 560 12.13 4.40 0.07
N VAL A 561 13.06 4.31 1.01
CA VAL A 561 14.46 4.04 0.69
C VAL A 561 14.75 2.58 0.98
N GLU A 562 15.00 1.81 -0.06
CA GLU A 562 15.37 0.40 0.04
C GLU A 562 16.79 0.26 -0.49
N ALA A 563 17.69 -0.28 0.32
CA ALA A 563 19.12 -0.43 -0.01
C ALA A 563 19.83 0.87 -0.48
N GLY A 564 19.31 2.05 -0.09
CA GLY A 564 19.86 3.36 -0.47
C GLY A 564 19.23 4.00 -1.71
N ASP A 565 18.29 3.31 -2.37
CA ASP A 565 17.58 3.81 -3.54
C ASP A 565 16.15 4.24 -3.19
N LEU A 566 15.72 5.39 -3.72
CA LEU A 566 14.35 5.91 -3.57
C LEU A 566 13.39 5.12 -4.47
N LYS A 567 12.60 4.22 -3.88
CA LYS A 567 11.53 3.47 -4.54
C LYS A 567 10.19 4.18 -4.37
N PRO A 568 9.39 4.38 -5.43
CA PRO A 568 8.04 4.90 -5.31
C PRO A 568 7.11 3.85 -4.67
N ILE A 569 6.27 4.29 -3.74
CA ILE A 569 5.14 3.52 -3.23
C ILE A 569 3.96 3.82 -4.14
N THR A 570 3.50 2.83 -4.89
CA THR A 570 2.38 2.99 -5.83
C THR A 570 1.17 2.22 -5.33
N ASP A 571 0.11 2.95 -4.97
CA ASP A 571 -1.19 2.36 -4.67
C ASP A 571 -2.00 2.17 -5.94
N THR A 572 -2.80 1.10 -5.99
CA THR A 572 -3.75 0.87 -7.10
C THR A 572 -5.19 1.03 -6.62
N TYR A 573 -5.87 2.05 -7.14
CA TYR A 573 -7.27 2.33 -6.85
C TYR A 573 -8.17 1.76 -7.96
N GLY A 574 -9.29 1.13 -7.60
CA GLY A 574 -10.30 0.72 -8.57
C GLY A 574 -11.00 1.91 -9.23
N GLU A 575 -11.56 1.72 -10.42
CA GLU A 575 -12.39 2.74 -11.09
C GLU A 575 -13.54 3.15 -10.16
N ARG A 576 -13.64 4.45 -9.87
CA ARG A 576 -14.78 4.98 -9.12
C ARG A 576 -15.99 5.05 -10.04
N LEU A 577 -17.07 4.44 -9.62
CA LEU A 577 -18.33 4.59 -10.33
C LEU A 577 -18.73 6.07 -10.27
N LEU A 578 -19.09 6.63 -11.43
CA LEU A 578 -19.84 7.88 -11.43
C LEU A 578 -20.99 7.68 -10.46
N PRO A 579 -21.23 8.62 -9.53
CA PRO A 579 -22.38 8.52 -8.66
C PRO A 579 -23.59 8.33 -9.58
N THR A 580 -24.16 7.14 -9.55
CA THR A 580 -25.33 6.82 -10.35
C THR A 580 -26.34 7.91 -10.01
N ARG A 581 -27.27 8.22 -10.92
CA ARG A 581 -28.47 8.97 -10.53
C ARG A 581 -29.42 8.08 -9.66
N GLN A 582 -28.80 7.36 -8.73
CA GLN A 582 -29.17 6.43 -7.67
C GLN A 582 -27.93 6.45 -6.73
N ASP A 583 -27.57 7.60 -6.17
CA ASP A 583 -27.94 7.90 -4.78
C ASP A 583 -29.05 8.94 -4.63
N LEU A 584 -29.92 8.98 -5.64
CA LEU A 584 -31.35 8.97 -5.37
C LEU A 584 -31.86 7.52 -5.46
N SER A 585 -31.23 6.58 -4.72
CA SER A 585 -32.10 5.66 -3.98
C SER A 585 -33.14 6.58 -3.32
N LYS A 586 -34.44 6.25 -3.33
CA LYS A 586 -35.39 7.06 -2.54
C LYS A 586 -34.66 7.35 -1.24
N PRO A 587 -34.36 8.64 -0.94
CA PRO A 587 -33.41 8.97 0.11
C PRO A 587 -33.75 8.07 1.26
N ARG A 588 -32.74 7.35 1.81
CA ARG A 588 -32.99 6.38 2.88
C ARG A 588 -33.99 7.02 3.82
N PRO A 589 -35.05 6.34 4.28
CA PRO A 589 -36.14 7.01 4.99
C PRO A 589 -35.56 7.79 6.18
N ARG A 590 -35.33 9.12 6.04
CA ARG A 590 -34.54 10.06 6.90
C ARG A 590 -33.15 10.56 6.41
N GLU A 591 -32.82 10.51 5.11
CA GLU A 591 -31.54 11.04 4.57
C GLU A 591 -31.30 12.53 4.86
N LYS A 592 -32.37 13.34 4.84
CA LYS A 592 -32.28 14.77 5.21
C LYS A 592 -31.79 14.97 6.64
N GLU A 593 -32.17 14.06 7.54
CA GLU A 593 -31.76 14.07 8.94
C GLU A 593 -30.28 13.64 9.07
N VAL A 594 -29.86 12.61 8.32
CA VAL A 594 -28.45 12.20 8.23
C VAL A 594 -27.57 13.33 7.71
N ALA A 595 -27.99 14.00 6.64
CA ALA A 595 -27.25 15.12 6.05
C ALA A 595 -27.12 16.30 7.03
N ALA A 596 -28.21 16.65 7.73
CA ALA A 596 -28.19 17.69 8.75
C ALA A 596 -27.23 17.34 9.90
N ARG A 597 -27.30 16.11 10.41
CA ARG A 597 -26.37 15.61 11.45
C ARG A 597 -24.93 15.51 10.96
N SER A 598 -24.68 15.19 9.68
CA SER A 598 -23.32 15.18 9.14
C SER A 598 -22.66 16.56 9.21
N VAL A 599 -23.41 17.62 8.90
CA VAL A 599 -22.92 19.01 9.03
C VAL A 599 -22.68 19.38 10.49
N GLU A 600 -23.57 18.97 11.40
CA GLU A 600 -23.40 19.20 12.83
C GLU A 600 -22.19 18.44 13.40
N ARG A 601 -21.99 17.17 13.03
CA ARG A 601 -20.78 16.37 13.29
C ARG A 601 -19.52 17.10 12.86
N ALA A 602 -19.47 17.59 11.62
CA ALA A 602 -18.29 18.27 11.10
C ALA A 602 -17.97 19.54 11.90
N ASN A 603 -18.99 20.33 12.23
CA ASN A 603 -18.83 21.55 13.02
C ASN A 603 -18.40 21.28 14.46
N MET A 604 -19.03 20.30 15.13
CA MET A 604 -18.69 19.90 16.50
C MET A 604 -17.32 19.24 16.59
N SER A 605 -16.97 18.37 15.64
CA SER A 605 -15.66 17.76 15.52
C SER A 605 -14.57 18.83 15.35
N ARG A 606 -14.81 19.85 14.49
CA ARG A 606 -13.90 20.99 14.33
C ARG A 606 -13.71 21.78 15.64
N ARG A 607 -14.79 22.06 16.38
CA ARG A 607 -14.73 22.76 17.68
C ARG A 607 -13.98 21.94 18.73
N LYS A 608 -14.29 20.65 18.85
CA LYS A 608 -13.61 19.70 19.75
C LYS A 608 -12.12 19.61 19.43
N ARG A 609 -11.75 19.53 18.14
CA ARG A 609 -10.34 19.54 17.69
C ARG A 609 -9.63 20.81 18.14
N LEU A 610 -10.18 21.99 17.86
CA LEU A 610 -9.58 23.26 18.24
C LEU A 610 -9.38 23.35 19.76
N THR A 611 -10.38 22.92 20.53
CA THR A 611 -10.30 22.91 22.01
C THR A 611 -9.23 21.92 22.51
N ALA A 612 -9.15 20.72 21.93
CA ALA A 612 -8.14 19.73 22.26
C ALA A 612 -6.72 20.18 21.89
N GLU A 613 -6.54 20.90 20.77
CA GLU A 613 -5.24 21.48 20.40
C GLU A 613 -4.78 22.54 21.41
N VAL A 614 -5.68 23.41 21.88
CA VAL A 614 -5.37 24.39 22.94
C VAL A 614 -4.91 23.67 24.22
N LEU A 615 -5.66 22.66 24.67
CA LEU A 615 -5.31 21.87 25.85
C LEU A 615 -3.99 21.12 25.69
N LYS A 616 -3.71 20.58 24.50
CA LYS A 616 -2.43 19.96 24.18
C LYS A 616 -1.28 20.98 24.27
N GLU A 617 -1.44 22.19 23.75
CA GLU A 617 -0.40 23.22 23.85
C GLU A 617 -0.21 23.73 25.29
N GLU A 618 -1.28 23.86 26.08
CA GLU A 618 -1.19 24.13 27.51
C GLU A 618 -0.43 23.02 28.24
N GLY A 619 -0.74 21.75 27.94
CA GLY A 619 -0.02 20.60 28.46
C GLY A 619 1.47 20.62 28.07
N ASN A 620 1.79 20.97 26.83
CA ASN A 620 3.17 21.11 26.35
C ASN A 620 3.94 22.18 27.14
N LYS A 621 3.29 23.32 27.41
CA LYS A 621 3.88 24.41 28.20
C LYS A 621 4.12 23.96 29.64
N LEU A 622 3.12 23.38 30.31
CA LEU A 622 3.22 22.88 31.68
C LEU A 622 4.28 21.77 31.83
N PHE A 623 4.40 20.91 30.83
CA PHE A 623 5.41 19.85 30.82
C PHE A 623 6.84 20.39 30.69
N LYS A 624 7.04 21.47 29.92
CA LYS A 624 8.31 22.20 29.83
C LYS A 624 8.64 22.93 31.14
N GLU A 625 7.63 23.42 31.86
CA GLU A 625 7.77 24.03 33.20
C GLU A 625 8.01 22.99 34.32
N GLY A 626 8.06 21.69 34.00
CA GLY A 626 8.26 20.62 34.98
C GLY A 626 7.01 20.21 35.77
N LYS A 627 5.85 20.82 35.49
CA LYS A 627 4.56 20.53 36.16
C LYS A 627 3.87 19.32 35.52
N SER A 628 4.47 18.14 35.67
CA SER A 628 4.06 16.90 34.97
C SER A 628 2.61 16.48 35.27
N ALA A 629 2.12 16.65 36.51
CA ALA A 629 0.74 16.30 36.89
C ALA A 629 -0.31 17.15 36.16
N GLN A 630 -0.09 18.46 36.10
CA GLN A 630 -0.99 19.38 35.40
C GLN A 630 -0.94 19.16 33.89
N ALA A 631 0.25 18.87 33.34
CA ALA A 631 0.41 18.50 31.94
C ALA A 631 -0.36 17.21 31.59
N ALA A 632 -0.24 16.16 32.40
CA ALA A 632 -0.99 14.92 32.24
C ALA A 632 -2.51 15.16 32.25
N SER A 633 -3.00 16.00 33.16
CA SER A 633 -4.42 16.40 33.20
C SER A 633 -4.86 17.06 31.88
N LYS A 634 -4.08 18.01 31.36
CA LYS A 634 -4.41 18.69 30.09
C LYS A 634 -4.40 17.76 28.87
N TYR A 635 -3.43 16.85 28.78
CA TYR A 635 -3.43 15.85 27.70
C TYR A 635 -4.61 14.87 27.79
N ARG A 636 -4.99 14.44 29.00
CA ARG A 636 -6.20 13.63 29.23
C ARG A 636 -7.46 14.38 28.80
N GLN A 637 -7.60 15.66 29.18
CA GLN A 637 -8.73 16.49 28.76
C GLN A 637 -8.79 16.62 27.23
N ALA A 638 -7.64 16.83 26.56
CA ALA A 638 -7.57 16.86 25.10
C ALA A 638 -8.04 15.54 24.47
N ALA A 639 -7.59 14.40 25.01
CA ALA A 639 -8.00 13.07 24.58
C ALA A 639 -9.50 12.80 24.82
N MET A 640 -10.07 13.27 25.94
CA MET A 640 -11.49 13.12 26.24
C MET A 640 -12.38 13.98 25.32
N ILE A 641 -11.90 15.13 24.89
CA ILE A 641 -12.65 16.05 24.02
C ILE A 641 -12.64 15.57 22.56
N TYR A 642 -11.50 15.12 22.05
CA TYR A 642 -11.32 14.83 20.62
C TYR A 642 -10.84 13.40 20.29
N GLY A 643 -10.94 12.50 21.27
CA GLY A 643 -10.53 11.11 21.17
C GLY A 643 -9.02 10.91 21.39
N PRO A 644 -8.59 9.65 21.61
CA PRO A 644 -7.22 9.30 21.95
C PRO A 644 -6.26 9.40 20.75
N ARG A 645 -5.87 10.61 20.36
CA ARG A 645 -4.93 10.84 19.24
C ARG A 645 -3.51 10.38 19.61
N PRO A 646 -2.71 9.81 18.68
CA PRO A 646 -1.35 9.35 18.95
C PRO A 646 -0.48 10.39 19.65
N VAL A 647 -0.57 11.65 19.22
CA VAL A 647 0.19 12.76 19.80
C VAL A 647 -0.21 13.04 21.25
N TYR A 648 -1.50 13.06 21.57
CA TYR A 648 -1.99 13.32 22.92
C TYR A 648 -1.59 12.18 23.86
N MET A 649 -1.76 10.95 23.39
CA MET A 649 -1.46 9.74 24.14
C MET A 649 0.03 9.55 24.40
N SER A 650 0.85 9.79 23.37
CA SER A 650 2.30 9.76 23.53
C SER A 650 2.76 10.83 24.52
N ASN A 651 2.24 12.06 24.45
CA ASN A 651 2.61 13.13 25.39
C ASN A 651 2.09 12.90 26.81
N LEU A 652 0.90 12.30 26.95
CA LEU A 652 0.37 11.83 28.23
C LEU A 652 1.29 10.78 28.86
N ALA A 653 1.72 9.78 28.09
CA ALA A 653 2.68 8.76 28.56
C ALA A 653 3.98 9.41 29.07
N ALA A 654 4.50 10.43 28.37
CA ALA A 654 5.69 11.15 28.83
C ALA A 654 5.48 11.89 30.17
N ALA A 655 4.30 12.49 30.38
CA ALA A 655 3.95 13.14 31.64
C ALA A 655 3.80 12.13 32.80
N LEU A 656 3.18 10.98 32.54
CA LEU A 656 2.98 9.92 33.52
C LEU A 656 4.29 9.22 33.91
N LEU A 657 5.20 9.00 32.95
CA LEU A 657 6.55 8.50 33.23
C LEU A 657 7.31 9.39 34.20
N LYS A 658 7.24 10.73 34.02
CA LYS A 658 7.86 11.68 34.96
C LYS A 658 7.24 11.65 36.36
N MET A 659 6.03 11.10 36.51
CA MET A 659 5.34 10.96 37.79
C MET A 659 5.53 9.57 38.42
N GLY A 660 6.24 8.64 37.77
CA GLY A 660 6.36 7.25 38.21
C GLY A 660 5.08 6.42 38.06
N LYS A 661 4.10 6.91 37.30
CA LYS A 661 2.81 6.25 37.03
C LYS A 661 2.94 5.29 35.85
N TYR A 662 3.64 4.18 36.05
CA TYR A 662 4.09 3.32 34.96
C TYR A 662 2.95 2.53 34.30
N ILE A 663 1.94 2.08 35.05
CA ILE A 663 0.76 1.37 34.51
C ILE A 663 -0.03 2.29 33.56
N GLU A 664 -0.37 3.49 34.00
CA GLU A 664 -1.10 4.44 33.16
C GLU A 664 -0.26 4.92 31.97
N ALA A 665 1.06 5.00 32.11
CA ALA A 665 1.98 5.38 31.03
C ALA A 665 2.09 4.31 29.94
N GLU A 666 2.17 3.03 30.32
CA GLU A 666 2.15 1.90 29.39
C GLU A 666 0.85 1.92 28.59
N SER A 667 -0.29 2.03 29.27
CA SER A 667 -1.61 2.04 28.65
C SER A 667 -1.77 3.19 27.63
N ALA A 668 -1.35 4.41 28.00
CA ALA A 668 -1.37 5.56 27.09
C ALA A 668 -0.44 5.35 25.88
N ALA A 669 0.77 4.80 26.08
CA ALA A 669 1.71 4.56 25.00
C ALA A 669 1.24 3.44 24.06
N SER A 670 0.67 2.36 24.59
CA SER A 670 0.05 1.27 23.82
C SER A 670 -1.13 1.79 23.00
N ARG A 671 -1.96 2.70 23.55
CA ARG A 671 -3.03 3.34 22.79
C ARG A 671 -2.51 4.22 21.65
N ALA A 672 -1.40 4.92 21.83
CA ALA A 672 -0.77 5.67 20.74
C ALA A 672 -0.26 4.74 19.63
N LEU A 673 0.36 3.61 20.00
CA LEU A 673 0.87 2.60 19.06
C LEU A 673 -0.24 1.83 18.35
N PHE A 674 -1.41 1.68 18.96
CA PHE A 674 -2.56 1.08 18.31
C PHE A 674 -2.98 1.88 17.06
N TYR A 675 -2.98 3.21 17.15
CA TYR A 675 -3.36 4.09 16.03
C TYR A 675 -2.20 4.39 15.08
N GLU A 676 -0.98 4.53 15.62
CA GLU A 676 0.22 4.79 14.86
C GLU A 676 1.32 3.80 15.27
N PRO A 677 1.31 2.58 14.69
CA PRO A 677 2.23 1.52 15.08
C PRO A 677 3.69 1.96 15.01
N LYS A 678 4.08 2.73 13.98
CA LYS A 678 5.45 3.21 13.74
C LYS A 678 5.86 4.44 14.60
N ASN A 679 5.07 4.83 15.61
CA ASN A 679 5.40 5.98 16.45
C ASN A 679 6.58 5.68 17.40
N ILE A 680 7.80 6.03 16.97
CA ILE A 680 9.06 5.80 17.69
C ILE A 680 9.03 6.38 19.12
N LYS A 681 8.44 7.58 19.30
CA LYS A 681 8.36 8.22 20.62
C LYS A 681 7.43 7.46 21.56
N ALA A 682 6.27 7.02 21.08
CA ALA A 682 5.33 6.22 21.87
C ALA A 682 5.96 4.86 22.24
N ARG A 683 6.64 4.20 21.31
CA ARG A 683 7.34 2.93 21.56
C ARG A 683 8.43 3.05 22.61
N TYR A 684 9.28 4.08 22.50
CA TYR A 684 10.29 4.38 23.51
C TYR A 684 9.67 4.63 24.90
N ARG A 685 8.55 5.39 24.95
CA ARG A 685 7.84 5.68 26.20
C ARG A 685 7.22 4.43 26.82
N ARG A 686 6.67 3.51 26.00
CA ARG A 686 6.17 2.21 26.48
C ARG A 686 7.31 1.35 27.03
N GLY A 687 8.46 1.31 26.35
CA GLY A 687 9.65 0.63 26.84
C GLY A 687 10.12 1.16 28.21
N MET A 688 10.12 2.48 28.40
CA MET A 688 10.44 3.10 29.69
C MET A 688 9.40 2.77 30.78
N ALA A 689 8.11 2.68 30.43
CA ALA A 689 7.05 2.30 31.37
C ALA A 689 7.20 0.84 31.78
N ASN A 690 7.39 -0.07 30.81
CA ASN A 690 7.64 -1.49 31.05
C ASN A 690 8.88 -1.72 31.90
N LYS A 691 9.96 -0.96 31.68
CA LYS A 691 11.16 -0.99 32.53
C LYS A 691 10.83 -0.61 33.99
N GLY A 692 10.01 0.42 34.19
CA GLY A 692 9.56 0.86 35.52
C GLY A 692 8.59 -0.11 36.20
N LEU A 693 7.88 -0.94 35.43
CA LEU A 693 7.05 -2.06 35.91
C LEU A 693 7.84 -3.35 36.13
N GLU A 694 9.17 -3.32 35.93
CA GLU A 694 10.04 -4.48 35.97
C GLU A 694 9.71 -5.58 34.93
N MET A 695 8.93 -5.22 33.91
CA MET A 695 8.63 -6.05 32.73
C MET A 695 9.77 -5.93 31.71
N TYR A 696 10.97 -6.37 32.14
CA TYR A 696 12.22 -6.11 31.41
C TYR A 696 12.24 -6.72 30.01
N ALA A 697 11.65 -7.89 29.80
CA ALA A 697 11.57 -8.52 28.47
C ALA A 697 10.80 -7.66 27.46
N SER A 698 9.61 -7.16 27.84
CA SER A 698 8.81 -6.26 27.01
C SER A 698 9.50 -4.91 26.77
N ALA A 699 10.21 -4.38 27.77
CA ALA A 699 10.98 -3.16 27.65
C ALA A 699 12.16 -3.29 26.67
N ILE A 700 12.90 -4.41 26.74
CA ILE A 700 14.00 -4.72 25.82
C ILE A 700 13.51 -4.77 24.38
N GLU A 701 12.36 -5.41 24.14
CA GLU A 701 11.80 -5.50 22.79
C GLU A 701 11.40 -4.12 22.26
N ASP A 702 10.73 -3.30 23.07
CA ASP A 702 10.38 -1.93 22.69
C ASP A 702 11.64 -1.09 22.35
N PHE A 703 12.72 -1.20 23.14
CA PHE A 703 13.96 -0.45 22.87
C PHE A 703 14.72 -0.97 21.64
N ARG A 704 14.82 -2.29 21.43
CA ARG A 704 15.39 -2.86 20.20
C ARG A 704 14.61 -2.40 18.98
N SER A 705 13.28 -2.40 19.10
CA SER A 705 12.37 -1.97 18.05
C SER A 705 12.47 -0.47 17.74
N VAL A 706 12.79 0.36 18.74
CA VAL A 706 13.18 1.77 18.53
C VAL A 706 14.52 1.86 17.79
N LEU A 707 15.54 1.08 18.18
CA LEU A 707 16.87 1.10 17.55
C LEU A 707 16.89 0.53 16.12
N ARG A 708 15.96 -0.38 15.78
CA ARG A 708 15.76 -0.83 14.39
C ARG A 708 15.27 0.32 13.50
N GLN A 709 14.44 1.21 14.02
CA GLN A 709 13.89 2.36 13.26
C GLN A 709 14.79 3.59 13.32
N ASP A 710 15.44 3.85 14.46
CA ASP A 710 16.40 4.92 14.64
C ASP A 710 17.69 4.37 15.29
N PRO A 711 18.60 3.81 14.46
CA PRO A 711 19.87 3.26 14.95
C PRO A 711 20.78 4.29 15.61
N SER A 712 20.55 5.59 15.38
CA SER A 712 21.35 6.69 15.91
C SER A 712 20.93 7.13 17.31
N SER A 713 19.81 6.63 17.83
CA SER A 713 19.25 7.03 19.13
C SER A 713 20.10 6.53 20.31
N ASN A 714 21.00 7.39 20.78
CA ASN A 714 21.82 7.12 21.97
C ASN A 714 20.97 6.88 23.23
N ILE A 715 19.86 7.61 23.35
CA ILE A 715 18.95 7.50 24.50
C ILE A 715 18.30 6.11 24.55
N ALA A 716 17.90 5.54 23.41
CA ALA A 716 17.35 4.19 23.34
C ALA A 716 18.42 3.12 23.59
N ARG A 717 19.65 3.33 23.12
CA ARG A 717 20.77 2.42 23.34
C ARG A 717 21.14 2.32 24.82
N THR A 718 21.30 3.46 25.49
CA THR A 718 21.57 3.50 26.95
C THR A 718 20.42 2.86 27.73
N ALA A 719 19.16 3.17 27.39
CA ALA A 719 18.01 2.56 28.05
C ALA A 719 17.97 1.03 27.87
N LEU A 720 18.33 0.52 26.69
CA LEU A 720 18.44 -0.92 26.42
C LEU A 720 19.55 -1.57 27.25
N GLU A 721 20.75 -0.98 27.27
CA GLU A 721 21.90 -1.47 28.05
C GLU A 721 21.57 -1.56 29.55
N GLU A 722 21.00 -0.50 30.12
CA GLU A 722 20.56 -0.48 31.52
C GLU A 722 19.51 -1.56 31.81
N THR A 723 18.56 -1.77 30.88
CA THR A 723 17.48 -2.76 31.07
C THR A 723 18.01 -4.19 30.94
N LEU A 724 18.98 -4.44 30.05
CA LEU A 724 19.66 -5.73 29.93
C LEU A 724 20.41 -6.09 31.21
N LEU A 725 21.10 -5.13 31.83
CA LEU A 725 21.76 -5.32 33.12
C LEU A 725 20.77 -5.68 34.23
N LEU A 726 19.59 -5.04 34.26
CA LEU A 726 18.53 -5.34 35.23
C LEU A 726 17.85 -6.70 34.99
N ASN A 727 17.90 -7.22 33.75
CA ASN A 727 17.30 -8.50 33.37
C ASN A 727 18.16 -9.72 33.78
N HIS A 728 19.47 -9.55 34.00
CA HIS A 728 20.39 -10.62 34.42
C HIS A 728 20.12 -11.05 35.88
N GLY A 729 19.01 -11.78 36.09
CA GLY A 729 18.61 -12.32 37.39
C GLY A 729 17.15 -12.77 37.50
N ARG A 730 16.32 -12.61 36.45
CA ARG A 730 14.92 -13.05 36.46
C ARG A 730 14.61 -13.88 35.21
N ALA A 731 14.05 -15.08 35.42
CA ALA A 731 13.55 -15.92 34.33
C ALA A 731 12.38 -15.21 33.64
N SER A 732 12.41 -15.12 32.31
CA SER A 732 11.35 -14.49 31.53
C SER A 732 10.21 -15.50 31.27
N SER A 733 8.96 -15.09 31.51
CA SER A 733 7.78 -15.76 30.97
C SER A 733 7.68 -15.41 29.48
N GLU A 734 7.83 -16.41 28.61
CA GLU A 734 7.81 -16.25 27.16
C GLU A 734 6.40 -15.96 26.64
N GLY A 735 6.20 -14.75 26.10
CA GLY A 735 5.17 -14.45 25.12
C GLY A 735 5.86 -14.06 23.82
N ASN A 736 5.56 -14.77 22.73
CA ASN A 736 6.18 -14.52 21.43
C ASN A 736 5.88 -13.08 20.94
N PRO A 737 6.89 -12.31 20.53
CA PRO A 737 6.66 -11.01 19.90
C PRO A 737 6.02 -11.19 18.52
N LYS A 738 4.95 -10.43 18.25
CA LYS A 738 4.46 -10.26 16.87
C LYS A 738 5.46 -9.37 16.14
N GLU A 739 6.06 -9.89 15.07
CA GLU A 739 6.73 -9.07 14.07
C GLU A 739 5.74 -8.07 13.49
N LEU A 740 6.16 -6.81 13.35
CA LEU A 740 5.38 -5.79 12.70
C LEU A 740 5.62 -5.90 11.20
N GLU A 741 4.58 -6.23 10.45
CA GLU A 741 4.61 -6.21 9.00
C GLU A 741 4.67 -4.76 8.49
N GLU A 742 5.32 -4.52 7.35
CA GLU A 742 5.47 -3.18 6.77
C GLU A 742 4.12 -2.49 6.45
N ASN A 743 3.04 -3.28 6.38
CA ASN A 743 1.69 -2.94 5.92
C ASN A 743 0.65 -2.70 7.03
N ASP A 744 1.04 -2.58 8.31
CA ASP A 744 0.06 -2.33 9.37
C ASP A 744 -0.70 -1.00 9.14
N PRO A 745 -2.04 -1.02 9.03
CA PRO A 745 -2.82 0.15 8.64
C PRO A 745 -2.83 1.21 9.75
N LEU A 746 -2.76 2.48 9.36
CA LEU A 746 -3.09 3.59 10.24
C LEU A 746 -4.58 3.58 10.53
N TRP A 747 -4.95 3.51 11.80
CA TRP A 747 -6.35 3.45 12.21
C TRP A 747 -6.95 4.84 12.32
N GLU A 748 -8.03 5.11 11.60
CA GLU A 748 -8.80 6.35 11.76
C GLU A 748 -9.57 6.34 13.09
N ILE A 749 -9.34 7.36 13.92
CA ILE A 749 -10.10 7.56 15.15
C ILE A 749 -11.46 8.14 14.78
N MET A 750 -12.49 7.29 14.84
CA MET A 750 -13.88 7.73 14.78
C MET A 750 -14.17 8.66 15.96
N THR A 751 -14.47 9.92 15.68
CA THR A 751 -15.05 10.80 16.70
C THR A 751 -16.48 10.33 16.91
N GLU A 752 -16.79 9.82 18.09
CA GLU A 752 -18.16 9.45 18.47
C GLU A 752 -19.14 10.61 18.27
N SER A 753 -20.43 10.26 18.14
CA SER A 753 -21.56 11.09 17.73
C SER A 753 -21.58 12.54 18.26
N ASP A 754 -22.25 13.38 17.50
CA ASP A 754 -22.46 14.82 17.68
C ASP A 754 -23.69 15.22 18.50
N SER A 755 -24.63 14.32 18.79
CA SER A 755 -25.83 14.69 19.54
C SER A 755 -25.52 14.86 21.02
N SER A 756 -25.97 15.92 21.69
CA SER A 756 -25.80 16.08 23.14
C SER A 756 -26.30 14.86 23.95
N GLU A 757 -27.24 14.13 23.38
CA GLU A 757 -27.88 12.93 23.91
C GLU A 757 -26.97 11.68 23.91
N TYR A 758 -25.91 11.59 23.09
CA TYR A 758 -25.09 10.37 23.07
C TYR A 758 -24.36 10.11 24.39
N LYS A 759 -24.18 11.14 25.24
CA LYS A 759 -23.60 11.03 26.57
C LYS A 759 -24.65 10.84 27.67
N HIS A 760 -25.91 10.73 27.29
CA HIS A 760 -26.98 10.52 28.25
C HIS A 760 -26.94 9.07 28.73
N GLU A 761 -26.43 8.90 29.96
CA GLU A 761 -26.18 7.59 30.54
C GLU A 761 -27.47 6.93 31.07
N GLY A 762 -28.52 7.71 31.35
CA GLY A 762 -29.82 7.18 31.83
C GLY A 762 -29.66 6.19 32.98
N ASN A 763 -30.52 5.16 33.01
CA ASN A 763 -30.25 3.92 33.74
C ASN A 763 -29.37 2.97 32.89
N ASN A 764 -28.91 1.85 33.46
CA ASN A 764 -28.05 0.89 32.74
C ASN A 764 -28.73 0.14 31.55
N THR A 765 -29.94 0.53 31.16
CA THR A 765 -30.72 -0.10 30.08
C THR A 765 -30.71 0.78 28.82
N PRO A 766 -30.31 0.26 27.64
CA PRO A 766 -30.36 1.01 26.39
C PRO A 766 -31.78 1.42 26.00
N CYS A 767 -31.94 2.65 25.52
CA CYS A 767 -33.21 3.19 25.06
C CYS A 767 -33.62 2.55 23.72
N ARG A 768 -34.61 1.65 23.78
CA ARG A 768 -35.21 1.01 22.60
C ARG A 768 -35.78 2.06 21.63
N TYR A 769 -36.46 3.08 22.14
CA TYR A 769 -37.10 4.09 21.32
C TYR A 769 -36.07 4.87 20.51
N LEU A 770 -34.96 5.31 21.12
CA LEU A 770 -33.87 5.97 20.38
C LEU A 770 -33.36 5.10 19.22
N ASN A 771 -33.20 3.80 19.46
CA ASN A 771 -32.56 2.88 18.50
C ASN A 771 -33.49 2.40 17.38
N HIS A 772 -34.81 2.60 17.48
CA HIS A 772 -35.76 2.16 16.47
C HIS A 772 -36.55 3.35 15.89
N ASP A 773 -37.38 4.01 16.70
CA ASP A 773 -38.38 5.00 16.26
C ASP A 773 -38.02 6.46 16.59
N GLY A 774 -36.93 6.70 17.31
CA GLY A 774 -36.56 7.99 17.89
C GLY A 774 -37.08 8.17 19.32
N CYS A 775 -36.28 8.83 20.18
CA CYS A 775 -36.68 9.17 21.54
C CYS A 775 -37.17 10.62 21.60
N ASN A 776 -38.31 10.85 22.26
CA ASN A 776 -38.89 12.20 22.41
C ASN A 776 -38.39 12.96 23.64
N ASP A 777 -37.76 12.26 24.59
CA ASP A 777 -37.32 12.83 25.87
C ASP A 777 -35.89 13.38 25.80
N GLY A 778 -35.18 13.14 24.70
CA GLY A 778 -33.81 13.58 24.48
C GLY A 778 -32.89 13.28 25.66
N SER A 779 -32.27 14.31 26.25
CA SER A 779 -31.40 14.16 27.43
C SER A 779 -32.14 13.99 28.77
N GLN A 780 -33.46 14.02 28.79
CA GLN A 780 -34.30 13.76 29.97
C GLN A 780 -34.87 12.33 29.98
N CYS A 781 -34.50 11.52 28.98
CA CYS A 781 -34.93 10.13 28.87
C CYS A 781 -34.53 9.32 30.12
N ARG A 782 -35.34 8.37 30.57
CA ARG A 782 -34.94 7.49 31.69
C ARG A 782 -33.87 6.46 31.27
N TRP A 783 -33.79 6.14 29.98
CA TRP A 783 -32.96 5.07 29.43
C TRP A 783 -31.70 5.59 28.73
N LYS A 784 -30.66 4.76 28.67
CA LYS A 784 -29.34 5.10 28.12
C LYS A 784 -29.36 5.32 26.62
N HIS A 785 -28.82 6.44 26.16
CA HIS A 785 -28.65 6.74 24.73
C HIS A 785 -27.22 6.46 24.25
N ALA A 786 -26.26 6.39 25.17
CA ALA A 786 -24.87 6.08 24.87
C ALA A 786 -24.69 4.65 24.33
N PRO A 787 -23.82 4.45 23.32
CA PRO A 787 -23.44 3.11 22.89
C PRO A 787 -22.76 2.35 24.04
N ASP A 788 -22.76 1.04 23.93
CA ASP A 788 -22.17 0.13 24.92
C ASP A 788 -21.44 -1.03 24.23
N ALA A 789 -20.91 -1.96 25.02
CA ALA A 789 -20.16 -3.13 24.56
C ALA A 789 -20.92 -4.03 23.55
N ARG A 790 -22.23 -3.87 23.39
CA ARG A 790 -23.09 -4.73 22.56
C ARG A 790 -23.58 -4.02 21.30
N SER A 791 -23.19 -2.77 21.08
CA SER A 791 -23.75 -1.94 20.03
C SER A 791 -22.75 -1.03 19.32
N ILE A 792 -23.05 -0.72 18.05
CA ILE A 792 -22.28 0.21 17.23
C ILE A 792 -23.16 1.34 16.72
N ARG A 793 -22.59 2.55 16.58
CA ARG A 793 -23.34 3.70 16.13
C ARG A 793 -23.49 3.79 14.62
N ASP A 794 -24.71 4.07 14.17
CA ASP A 794 -25.02 4.43 12.79
C ASP A 794 -25.02 5.96 12.54
N GLU A 795 -25.17 6.35 11.28
CA GLU A 795 -25.20 7.75 10.81
C GLU A 795 -26.42 8.54 11.29
N LEU A 796 -27.48 7.87 11.73
CA LEU A 796 -28.67 8.55 12.22
C LEU A 796 -28.57 8.94 13.67
N GLY A 797 -28.04 8.08 14.54
CA GLY A 797 -28.48 8.23 15.93
C GLY A 797 -28.47 6.96 16.77
N ARG A 798 -28.44 5.81 16.11
CA ARG A 798 -28.94 4.57 16.68
C ARG A 798 -27.80 3.65 17.03
N ASN A 799 -27.96 2.96 18.16
CA ASN A 799 -27.10 1.87 18.56
C ASN A 799 -27.60 0.60 17.86
N VAL A 800 -26.81 0.06 16.94
CA VAL A 800 -27.08 -1.14 16.13
C VAL A 800 -26.48 -2.37 16.81
N CYS A 801 -27.22 -3.48 16.87
CA CYS A 801 -26.81 -4.68 17.60
C CYS A 801 -25.61 -5.37 16.94
N MET A 802 -24.49 -5.51 17.65
CA MET A 802 -23.29 -6.19 17.11
C MET A 802 -23.50 -7.70 16.95
N ILE A 803 -24.22 -8.35 17.89
CA ILE A 803 -24.53 -9.78 17.82
C ILE A 803 -25.37 -10.12 16.59
N TRP A 804 -26.29 -9.22 16.23
CA TRP A 804 -27.09 -9.36 15.01
C TRP A 804 -26.27 -9.15 13.74
N LEU A 805 -25.32 -8.20 13.72
CA LEU A 805 -24.43 -8.00 12.57
C LEU A 805 -23.60 -9.24 12.24
N VAL A 806 -23.24 -10.02 13.26
CA VAL A 806 -22.56 -11.31 13.13
C VAL A 806 -23.53 -12.46 12.79
N GLY A 807 -24.84 -12.26 12.93
CA GLY A 807 -25.90 -13.20 12.51
C GLY A 807 -26.55 -14.01 13.63
N ASN A 808 -26.22 -13.75 14.90
CA ASN A 808 -26.52 -14.66 16.00
C ASN A 808 -27.44 -14.06 17.09
N CYS A 809 -28.13 -12.96 16.81
CA CYS A 809 -29.00 -12.33 17.81
C CYS A 809 -30.35 -13.06 17.95
N ILE A 810 -30.57 -13.65 19.12
CA ILE A 810 -31.79 -14.42 19.43
C ILE A 810 -33.02 -13.54 19.71
N LEU A 811 -32.83 -12.26 20.05
CA LEU A 811 -33.93 -11.36 20.42
C LEU A 811 -34.73 -10.85 19.22
N GLY A 812 -34.20 -10.99 18.00
CA GLY A 812 -34.85 -10.54 16.77
C GLY A 812 -35.38 -9.10 16.88
N ASN A 813 -36.64 -8.89 16.51
CA ASN A 813 -37.27 -7.56 16.57
C ASN A 813 -37.49 -7.03 18.01
N LYS A 814 -37.35 -7.86 19.04
CA LYS A 814 -37.44 -7.46 20.46
C LYS A 814 -36.12 -6.93 21.03
N CYS A 815 -35.04 -6.87 20.23
CA CYS A 815 -33.76 -6.31 20.65
C CYS A 815 -33.82 -4.81 20.98
N TYR A 816 -33.15 -4.39 22.06
CA TYR A 816 -33.03 -2.96 22.44
C TYR A 816 -32.26 -2.13 21.41
N TYR A 817 -31.41 -2.77 20.61
CA TYR A 817 -30.61 -2.14 19.57
C TYR A 817 -31.25 -2.34 18.19
N ALA A 818 -30.88 -1.49 17.24
CA ALA A 818 -31.37 -1.59 15.87
C ALA A 818 -30.84 -2.87 15.17
N HIS A 819 -31.69 -3.54 14.42
CA HIS A 819 -31.33 -4.63 13.50
C HIS A 819 -31.43 -4.13 12.07
N ASP A 820 -30.71 -3.04 11.80
CA ASP A 820 -30.81 -2.30 10.55
C ASP A 820 -29.43 -1.80 10.12
N LYS A 821 -28.97 -2.24 8.94
CA LYS A 821 -27.70 -1.81 8.34
C LYS A 821 -27.83 -0.54 7.49
N THR A 822 -29.05 -0.05 7.24
CA THR A 822 -29.35 1.03 6.27
C THR A 822 -28.49 2.28 6.49
N TYR A 823 -28.16 2.58 7.75
CA TYR A 823 -27.41 3.78 8.13
C TYR A 823 -26.00 3.50 8.66
N LEU A 824 -25.52 2.26 8.57
CA LEU A 824 -24.14 1.95 8.94
C LEU A 824 -23.16 2.39 7.85
N PRO A 825 -21.96 2.89 8.22
CA PRO A 825 -20.92 3.22 7.26
C PRO A 825 -20.55 2.05 6.34
N ALA A 826 -20.34 2.33 5.06
CA ALA A 826 -20.06 1.31 4.05
C ALA A 826 -18.72 0.57 4.28
N GLY A 827 -17.71 1.25 4.84
CA GLY A 827 -16.37 0.69 5.08
C GLY A 827 -16.21 -0.15 6.36
N GLY A 828 -17.27 -0.36 7.13
CA GLY A 828 -17.17 -1.12 8.38
C GLY A 828 -16.97 -2.62 8.21
N TRP A 829 -16.45 -3.27 9.26
CA TRP A 829 -16.19 -4.72 9.27
C TRP A 829 -17.44 -5.58 9.00
N TRP A 830 -18.63 -5.05 9.32
CA TRP A 830 -19.93 -5.70 9.12
C TRP A 830 -20.34 -5.90 7.66
N ASN A 831 -19.57 -5.35 6.71
CA ASN A 831 -19.71 -5.55 5.27
C ASN A 831 -18.59 -6.43 4.68
N LYS A 832 -17.68 -6.95 5.50
CA LYS A 832 -16.57 -7.82 5.08
C LYS A 832 -16.90 -9.28 5.44
N PRO A 833 -17.28 -10.13 4.46
CA PRO A 833 -17.76 -11.49 4.72
C PRO A 833 -16.79 -12.33 5.54
N GLU A 834 -15.49 -12.24 5.25
CA GLU A 834 -14.43 -12.96 5.96
C GLU A 834 -14.39 -12.61 7.46
N GLN A 835 -14.44 -11.31 7.79
CA GLN A 835 -14.42 -10.85 9.19
C GLN A 835 -15.70 -11.24 9.92
N THR A 836 -16.86 -11.09 9.28
CA THR A 836 -18.14 -11.50 9.87
C THR A 836 -18.22 -13.02 10.08
N THR A 837 -17.58 -13.81 9.20
CA THR A 837 -17.56 -15.28 9.29
C THR A 837 -16.65 -15.75 10.40
N ASN A 838 -15.46 -15.16 10.55
CA ASN A 838 -14.53 -15.48 11.64
C ASN A 838 -15.14 -15.15 13.02
N LEU A 839 -15.76 -13.96 13.14
CA LEU A 839 -16.46 -13.57 14.37
C LEU A 839 -17.68 -14.47 14.64
N ARG A 840 -18.39 -14.90 13.59
CA ARG A 840 -19.50 -15.86 13.72
C ARG A 840 -19.02 -17.20 14.23
N GLY A 841 -17.98 -17.78 13.63
CA GLY A 841 -17.40 -19.05 14.06
C GLY A 841 -16.92 -19.02 15.51
N ALA A 842 -16.30 -17.91 15.92
CA ALA A 842 -15.89 -17.72 17.30
C ALA A 842 -17.09 -17.65 18.26
N VAL A 843 -18.16 -16.94 17.89
CA VAL A 843 -19.39 -16.85 18.69
C VAL A 843 -20.18 -18.17 18.71
N ASP A 844 -20.15 -18.95 17.63
CA ASP A 844 -20.83 -20.25 17.53
C ASP A 844 -20.13 -21.33 18.35
N HIS A 845 -18.80 -21.26 18.50
CA HIS A 845 -18.06 -22.12 19.42
C HIS A 845 -18.58 -21.99 20.86
N PHE A 846 -18.94 -20.77 21.29
CA PHE A 846 -19.56 -20.52 22.59
C PHE A 846 -21.03 -21.00 22.69
N ASN A 847 -21.73 -21.19 21.55
CA ASN A 847 -23.07 -21.80 21.56
C ASN A 847 -23.01 -23.31 21.84
N VAL A 848 -21.94 -23.98 21.39
CA VAL A 848 -21.76 -25.43 21.57
C VAL A 848 -21.40 -25.77 23.03
N THR A 849 -20.78 -24.84 23.76
CA THR A 849 -20.37 -25.04 25.16
C THR A 849 -21.43 -24.67 26.20
N GLY A 850 -22.62 -24.21 25.79
CA GLY A 850 -23.73 -23.92 26.70
C GLY A 850 -23.64 -22.61 27.51
N ASN A 851 -22.74 -21.68 27.15
CA ASN A 851 -22.51 -20.44 27.93
C ASN A 851 -23.58 -19.36 27.75
N LYS A 852 -23.80 -18.53 28.80
CA LYS A 852 -24.87 -17.51 28.88
C LYS A 852 -24.63 -16.34 27.90
N ASN A 853 -25.69 -15.62 27.53
CA ASN A 853 -25.62 -14.44 26.64
C ASN A 853 -24.70 -13.31 27.15
N SER A 854 -24.46 -13.23 28.47
CA SER A 854 -23.49 -12.32 29.09
C SER A 854 -22.06 -12.60 28.63
N ASP A 855 -21.70 -13.87 28.54
CA ASP A 855 -20.32 -14.32 28.29
C ASP A 855 -19.96 -14.09 26.82
N ARG A 856 -20.96 -14.26 25.93
CA ARG A 856 -20.86 -13.92 24.51
C ARG A 856 -20.62 -12.42 24.28
N ALA A 857 -21.29 -11.58 25.06
CA ALA A 857 -21.10 -10.13 25.00
C ALA A 857 -19.74 -9.71 25.55
N MET A 858 -19.27 -10.34 26.64
CA MET A 858 -17.93 -10.11 27.19
C MET A 858 -16.83 -10.61 26.25
N PHE A 859 -17.02 -11.73 25.57
CA PHE A 859 -16.10 -12.25 24.56
C PHE A 859 -16.04 -11.36 23.31
N LEU A 860 -17.19 -10.95 22.77
CA LEU A 860 -17.22 -9.96 21.69
C LEU A 860 -16.55 -8.65 22.11
N HIS A 861 -16.75 -8.21 23.36
CA HIS A 861 -16.07 -7.05 23.92
C HIS A 861 -14.56 -7.27 24.06
N SER A 862 -14.08 -8.44 24.49
CA SER A 862 -12.65 -8.72 24.64
C SER A 862 -11.93 -8.86 23.28
N VAL A 863 -12.60 -9.42 22.27
CA VAL A 863 -12.10 -9.51 20.90
C VAL A 863 -12.11 -8.15 20.18
N MET A 864 -13.05 -7.26 20.53
CA MET A 864 -13.17 -5.91 19.97
C MET A 864 -12.59 -4.81 20.88
N ASN A 865 -11.94 -5.18 22.00
CA ASN A 865 -11.54 -4.30 23.10
C ASN A 865 -10.58 -3.18 22.67
N LEU A 866 -9.86 -3.41 21.57
CA LEU A 866 -8.99 -2.41 20.97
C LEU A 866 -9.76 -1.18 20.43
N GLN A 867 -11.09 -1.21 20.31
CA GLN A 867 -11.90 -0.08 19.83
C GLN A 867 -12.47 0.81 20.94
N ASN A 868 -12.56 0.37 22.20
CA ASN A 868 -13.17 1.14 23.29
C ASN A 868 -12.13 1.63 24.32
N TRP A 869 -11.67 2.87 24.18
CA TRP A 869 -10.58 3.43 25.01
C TRP A 869 -11.00 3.87 26.42
N ARG A 870 -12.30 3.93 26.75
CA ARG A 870 -12.77 4.47 28.04
C ARG A 870 -12.52 3.55 29.23
N SER A 871 -12.28 2.28 28.97
CA SER A 871 -11.90 1.27 29.96
C SER A 871 -10.38 1.14 30.13
N ASP A 872 -9.59 1.97 29.44
CA ASP A 872 -8.13 1.89 29.53
C ASP A 872 -7.60 2.46 30.84
N GLU A 873 -6.51 1.89 31.35
CA GLU A 873 -5.83 2.33 32.56
C GLU A 873 -5.36 3.79 32.54
N TRP A 874 -5.11 4.40 31.37
CA TRP A 874 -4.77 5.82 31.32
C TRP A 874 -5.90 6.74 31.82
N MET A 875 -7.13 6.24 31.92
CA MET A 875 -8.33 6.92 32.46
C MET A 875 -8.43 6.87 34.00
N SER A 876 -7.72 5.97 34.69
CA SER A 876 -7.90 5.71 36.13
C SER A 876 -7.45 6.86 37.06
N GLY A 877 -6.84 7.92 36.52
CA GLY A 877 -6.46 9.10 37.30
C GLY A 877 -7.68 9.92 37.76
N ARG A 878 -7.97 9.93 39.07
CA ARG A 878 -9.04 10.74 39.68
C ARG A 878 -8.87 12.23 39.35
N PHE A 879 -9.88 12.80 38.69
CA PHE A 879 -9.96 14.22 38.28
C PHE A 879 -10.10 15.21 39.46
N SER A 880 -10.41 14.71 40.66
CA SER A 880 -10.84 15.54 41.80
C SER A 880 -9.71 16.17 42.63
N GLU A 881 -8.46 15.74 42.48
CA GLU A 881 -7.36 16.22 43.35
C GLU A 881 -6.61 17.46 42.82
N LEU A 882 -6.92 17.92 41.61
CA LEU A 882 -6.28 19.09 40.98
C LEU A 882 -7.18 20.33 40.85
N ASP A 883 -8.45 20.25 41.28
CA ASP A 883 -9.42 21.37 41.31
C ASP A 883 -9.51 22.05 42.70
N ASN A 884 -8.47 21.92 43.53
CA ASN A 884 -8.38 22.65 44.80
C ASN A 884 -8.10 24.15 44.66
N ASP A 885 -8.17 24.72 43.44
CA ASP A 885 -8.38 26.16 43.26
C ASP A 885 -9.86 26.44 43.00
N LYS A 886 -10.57 26.64 44.11
CA LYS A 886 -11.90 27.24 44.14
C LYS A 886 -11.85 28.59 43.41
N THR A 887 -12.54 28.70 42.28
CA THR A 887 -13.34 29.90 41.97
C THR A 887 -14.37 29.60 40.88
N THR A 888 -15.65 29.71 41.26
CA THR A 888 -16.86 29.88 40.41
C THR A 888 -17.23 28.70 39.47
N ILE A 889 -18.30 27.91 39.62
CA ILE A 889 -19.69 28.12 40.11
C ILE A 889 -20.35 26.74 40.40
N GLY A 890 -20.91 26.55 41.61
CA GLY A 890 -22.20 25.86 41.80
C GLY A 890 -22.26 24.58 42.66
N GLN A 891 -23.03 24.62 43.76
CA GLN A 891 -23.08 23.69 44.90
C GLN A 891 -23.86 22.36 44.74
N ARG A 892 -23.48 21.39 45.61
CA ARG A 892 -24.25 20.34 46.39
C ARG A 892 -23.67 18.93 46.14
N ALA A 893 -23.40 18.02 47.09
CA ALA A 893 -23.50 17.82 48.55
C ALA A 893 -22.45 16.71 48.90
N GLY A 894 -21.71 16.66 50.02
CA GLY A 894 -22.16 16.35 51.38
C GLY A 894 -22.00 14.86 51.76
N ILE A 895 -20.78 14.29 51.78
CA ILE A 895 -20.44 12.95 52.34
C ILE A 895 -19.05 13.02 52.99
N THR A 896 -18.89 12.50 54.23
CA THR A 896 -17.60 12.30 54.91
C THR A 896 -17.36 10.81 55.14
N VAL A 897 -16.15 10.32 54.83
CA VAL A 897 -15.75 8.90 54.96
C VAL A 897 -14.72 8.78 56.09
N ASN A 898 -14.93 7.86 57.03
CA ASN A 898 -13.93 7.48 58.02
C ASN A 898 -13.41 6.06 57.72
N THR A 899 -12.09 5.89 57.77
CA THR A 899 -11.39 4.62 57.53
C THR A 899 -10.70 4.16 58.80
N THR A 900 -10.92 2.90 59.19
CA THR A 900 -10.15 2.20 60.22
C THR A 900 -9.56 0.90 59.65
N GLN A 901 -8.32 0.61 60.03
CA GLN A 901 -7.52 -0.51 59.51
C GLN A 901 -7.37 -1.58 60.59
N ARG A 902 -7.81 -2.80 60.30
CA ARG A 902 -7.44 -4.02 61.03
C ARG A 902 -7.32 -5.17 60.04
N ASP A 903 -6.22 -5.92 60.14
CA ASP A 903 -5.92 -7.14 59.39
C ASP A 903 -6.06 -7.08 57.86
N GLY A 904 -5.39 -6.07 57.27
CA GLY A 904 -5.04 -6.09 55.85
C GLY A 904 -6.16 -5.87 54.83
N ARG A 905 -7.42 -5.66 55.26
CA ARG A 905 -8.52 -5.25 54.36
C ARG A 905 -9.16 -3.93 54.82
N PHE A 906 -9.41 -3.04 53.86
CA PHE A 906 -10.09 -1.76 54.11
C PHE A 906 -11.61 -1.97 54.10
N LYS A 907 -12.31 -1.52 55.16
CA LYS A 907 -13.78 -1.43 55.20
C LYS A 907 -14.19 0.04 55.07
N TYR A 908 -15.13 0.34 54.17
CA TYR A 908 -15.68 1.69 53.97
C TYR A 908 -17.11 1.74 54.51
N GLU A 909 -17.36 2.55 55.53
CA GLU A 909 -18.71 2.84 56.01
C GLU A 909 -19.19 4.21 55.51
N TYR A 910 -20.40 4.25 54.95
CA TYR A 910 -21.08 5.46 54.51
C TYR A 910 -22.15 5.82 55.53
N SER A 911 -22.10 7.02 56.14
CA SER A 911 -23.18 7.52 56.99
C SER A 911 -23.82 8.77 56.39
N MET A 912 -25.15 8.80 56.38
CA MET A 912 -25.98 9.98 56.07
C MET A 912 -26.55 10.56 57.37
N SER A 913 -26.49 11.88 57.54
CA SER A 913 -27.13 12.57 58.68
C SER A 913 -28.66 12.65 58.51
N THR A 914 -29.37 12.40 59.59
CA THR A 914 -30.81 12.12 59.75
C THR A 914 -31.78 13.30 59.61
N GLU A 915 -31.46 14.35 58.86
CA GLU A 915 -32.32 15.56 58.80
C GLU A 915 -33.28 15.62 57.58
N ALA A 916 -33.50 14.51 56.85
CA ALA A 916 -34.32 14.53 55.63
C ALA A 916 -35.37 13.41 55.48
N MET A 917 -35.81 12.75 56.56
CA MET A 917 -36.84 11.68 56.51
C MET A 917 -37.83 11.79 57.68
N ALA A 918 -38.57 12.89 57.76
CA ALA A 918 -39.77 13.00 58.59
C ALA A 918 -40.97 13.36 57.70
N GLY A 919 -41.70 12.33 57.25
CA GLY A 919 -42.95 12.50 56.52
C GLY A 919 -43.52 11.17 56.02
N MET A 920 -44.40 10.58 56.84
CA MET A 920 -45.30 9.43 56.57
C MET A 920 -44.64 8.04 56.72
N ALA A 921 -44.63 7.40 57.90
CA ALA A 921 -45.69 6.58 58.53
C ALA A 921 -46.13 5.38 57.64
N GLY A 922 -46.06 4.10 58.05
CA GLY A 922 -45.61 3.45 59.28
C GLY A 922 -45.81 1.93 59.22
N GLY A 923 -45.34 1.22 60.27
CA GLY A 923 -45.67 -0.17 60.64
C GLY A 923 -44.98 -1.27 59.82
N VAL A 924 -44.55 -2.42 60.34
CA VAL A 924 -44.75 -3.13 61.62
C VAL A 924 -43.64 -4.21 61.69
N ASP A 925 -43.00 -4.35 62.86
CA ASP A 925 -42.47 -5.52 63.62
C ASP A 925 -41.88 -6.76 62.89
N GLU A 926 -41.01 -7.61 63.44
CA GLU A 926 -40.07 -7.77 64.57
C GLU A 926 -39.51 -9.21 64.39
N TYR A 927 -38.46 -9.53 65.16
CA TYR A 927 -37.94 -10.85 65.55
C TYR A 927 -36.94 -11.52 64.58
N ASP A 928 -35.90 -12.20 65.05
CA ASP A 928 -35.02 -12.20 66.24
C ASP A 928 -34.27 -13.55 66.18
N ASP A 929 -33.12 -13.59 66.84
CA ASP A 929 -32.44 -14.77 67.41
C ASP A 929 -31.68 -15.70 66.43
N ASP A 930 -30.34 -15.74 66.49
CA ASP A 930 -29.47 -16.48 67.46
C ASP A 930 -29.30 -17.93 66.95
N ASP A 931 -28.19 -18.64 67.03
CA ASP A 931 -26.92 -18.55 67.76
C ASP A 931 -26.01 -19.65 67.13
N ASP A 932 -24.69 -19.49 67.26
CA ASP A 932 -23.69 -20.51 67.69
C ASP A 932 -23.64 -21.91 67.02
N GLU A 933 -22.53 -22.60 66.80
CA GLU A 933 -21.21 -22.67 67.44
C GLU A 933 -20.36 -23.66 66.58
N ASP A 934 -19.04 -23.46 66.52
CA ASP A 934 -17.92 -24.41 66.76
C ASP A 934 -17.89 -25.80 66.02
N GLU A 935 -16.78 -26.48 65.70
CA GLU A 935 -15.32 -26.36 65.85
C GLU A 935 -14.68 -27.55 65.06
N GLU A 936 -13.37 -27.46 64.76
CA GLU A 936 -12.39 -28.58 64.63
C GLU A 936 -12.58 -29.65 63.50
N ASP A 937 -11.58 -30.34 62.93
CA ASP A 937 -10.12 -30.24 62.70
C ASP A 937 -9.72 -31.55 61.95
N GLU A 938 -8.61 -31.54 61.19
CA GLU A 938 -7.76 -32.71 60.78
C GLU A 938 -8.39 -33.80 59.86
N ASP A 939 -7.71 -34.58 59.01
CA ASP A 939 -6.40 -34.62 58.35
C ASP A 939 -6.48 -35.72 57.24
N GLU A 940 -5.68 -35.53 56.19
CA GLU A 940 -5.03 -36.47 55.25
C GLU A 940 -5.56 -37.90 54.89
N GLU A 941 -5.67 -38.07 53.55
CA GLU A 941 -5.15 -39.16 52.68
C GLU A 941 -5.89 -40.51 52.49
N ASP A 942 -6.14 -40.75 51.18
CA ASP A 942 -6.06 -41.99 50.39
C ASP A 942 -7.29 -42.90 50.14
N GLU A 943 -7.31 -43.35 48.87
CA GLU A 943 -7.89 -44.55 48.26
C GLU A 943 -9.13 -44.38 47.35
N ASP A 944 -8.87 -44.66 46.06
CA ASP A 944 -9.79 -44.87 44.96
C ASP A 944 -10.74 -46.05 45.22
N GLU A 945 -12.03 -45.93 44.86
CA GLU A 945 -12.77 -46.89 44.01
C GLU A 945 -14.27 -46.51 43.86
N ASP A 946 -14.76 -46.70 42.63
CA ASP A 946 -16.09 -46.36 42.09
C ASP A 946 -17.30 -46.95 42.86
N TYR A 947 -18.44 -46.21 42.91
CA TYR A 947 -19.73 -46.53 42.26
C TYR A 947 -20.91 -45.72 42.88
N ASP A 948 -21.64 -45.04 41.97
CA ASP A 948 -23.02 -44.54 41.95
C ASP A 948 -23.96 -44.83 43.15
N GLU A 949 -24.70 -43.80 43.64
CA GLU A 949 -26.18 -43.70 43.51
C GLU A 949 -26.74 -42.37 44.10
N ASP A 950 -27.54 -41.68 43.27
CA ASP A 950 -28.33 -40.49 43.59
C ASP A 950 -29.44 -40.76 44.61
N GLY A 951 -29.66 -39.84 45.56
CA GLY A 951 -30.89 -39.82 46.36
C GLY A 951 -30.81 -38.99 47.63
N TRP A 952 -30.84 -37.65 47.51
CA TRP A 952 -31.12 -36.73 48.63
C TRP A 952 -32.11 -35.63 48.21
N ASP A 953 -33.38 -35.88 48.56
CA ASP A 953 -34.43 -35.01 49.10
C ASP A 953 -34.64 -33.56 48.59
N GLU A 954 -35.51 -33.43 47.57
CA GLU A 954 -36.10 -32.15 47.09
C GLU A 954 -36.79 -31.32 48.20
N GLU A 955 -37.21 -31.94 49.30
CA GLU A 955 -37.82 -31.23 50.44
C GLU A 955 -36.80 -30.35 51.18
N GLU A 956 -35.55 -30.79 51.30
CA GLU A 956 -34.47 -30.01 51.90
C GLU A 956 -34.04 -28.87 50.98
N GLU A 957 -34.03 -29.10 49.66
CA GLU A 957 -33.80 -28.04 48.68
C GLU A 957 -34.88 -26.96 48.76
N ARG A 958 -36.16 -27.34 48.81
CA ARG A 958 -37.27 -26.39 48.87
C ARG A 958 -37.28 -25.61 50.18
N TRP A 959 -36.93 -26.25 51.30
CA TRP A 959 -36.80 -25.58 52.59
C TRP A 959 -35.76 -24.46 52.55
N ASN A 960 -34.60 -24.72 51.95
CA ASN A 960 -33.48 -23.76 51.87
C ASN A 960 -33.69 -22.65 50.82
N ASN A 961 -34.71 -22.76 49.97
CA ASN A 961 -34.91 -21.91 48.79
C ASN A 961 -36.29 -21.24 48.76
N CYS A 962 -36.85 -20.90 49.91
CA CYS A 962 -38.16 -20.21 50.02
C CYS A 962 -39.32 -20.98 49.35
N GLY A 963 -39.27 -22.31 49.37
CA GLY A 963 -40.31 -23.20 48.81
C GLY A 963 -40.04 -23.69 47.38
N PHE A 964 -38.98 -23.24 46.72
CA PHE A 964 -38.63 -23.58 45.34
C PHE A 964 -37.48 -24.60 45.27
N THR A 965 -37.44 -25.51 44.30
CA THR A 965 -36.23 -26.35 44.12
C THR A 965 -35.06 -25.50 43.63
N ASN A 966 -33.83 -26.02 43.74
CA ASN A 966 -32.66 -25.34 43.19
C ASN A 966 -32.83 -24.99 41.70
N SER A 967 -33.50 -25.86 40.94
CA SER A 967 -33.81 -25.63 39.53
C SER A 967 -34.79 -24.46 39.33
N GLU A 968 -35.86 -24.39 40.12
CA GLU A 968 -36.87 -23.33 40.03
C GLU A 968 -36.30 -21.96 40.47
N VAL A 969 -35.45 -21.93 41.49
CA VAL A 969 -34.71 -20.73 41.90
C VAL A 969 -33.83 -20.22 40.76
N HIS A 970 -33.11 -21.11 40.09
CA HIS A 970 -32.30 -20.71 38.96
C HIS A 970 -33.18 -20.16 37.82
N GLU A 971 -34.35 -20.76 37.58
CA GLU A 971 -35.27 -20.31 36.54
C GLU A 971 -35.86 -18.92 36.85
N LEU A 972 -36.23 -18.64 38.10
CA LEU A 972 -36.68 -17.33 38.55
C LEU A 972 -35.59 -16.26 38.44
N LEU A 973 -34.38 -16.56 38.91
CA LEU A 973 -33.25 -15.63 38.85
C LEU A 973 -32.83 -15.32 37.40
N CYS A 974 -33.02 -16.26 36.48
CA CYS A 974 -32.85 -16.02 35.04
C CYS A 974 -33.84 -15.00 34.47
N GLN A 975 -35.04 -14.89 35.06
CA GLN A 975 -36.02 -13.85 34.73
C GLN A 975 -35.80 -12.55 35.53
N GLY A 976 -34.81 -12.53 36.42
CA GLY A 976 -34.51 -11.40 37.29
C GLY A 976 -35.46 -11.24 38.47
N VAL A 977 -36.29 -12.26 38.74
CA VAL A 977 -37.20 -12.34 39.89
C VAL A 977 -36.50 -13.17 40.96
N LYS A 978 -36.46 -12.68 42.20
CA LYS A 978 -35.80 -13.37 43.29
C LYS A 978 -36.79 -14.33 43.97
N PRO A 979 -36.31 -15.45 44.54
CA PRO A 979 -37.18 -16.46 45.17
C PRO A 979 -38.05 -15.94 46.33
N TRP A 980 -37.70 -14.80 46.93
CA TRP A 980 -38.44 -14.14 48.01
C TRP A 980 -39.26 -12.92 47.56
N ASP A 981 -39.33 -12.66 46.24
CA ASP A 981 -40.24 -11.64 45.70
C ASP A 981 -41.69 -12.18 45.73
N GLU A 982 -42.67 -11.35 46.12
CA GLU A 982 -44.05 -11.78 46.38
C GLU A 982 -44.75 -12.42 45.16
N ASP A 983 -44.29 -12.13 43.94
CA ASP A 983 -44.84 -12.63 42.67
C ASP A 983 -44.06 -13.82 42.07
N ALA A 984 -43.06 -14.37 42.79
CA ALA A 984 -42.20 -15.44 42.29
C ALA A 984 -42.97 -16.72 41.89
N TRP A 985 -43.99 -17.12 42.66
CA TRP A 985 -44.82 -18.29 42.33
C TRP A 985 -45.70 -18.08 41.10
N ASP A 986 -46.28 -16.89 40.95
CA ASP A 986 -47.10 -16.55 39.78
C ASP A 986 -46.26 -16.54 38.49
N VAL A 987 -45.00 -16.08 38.59
CA VAL A 987 -44.04 -16.09 37.47
C VAL A 987 -43.65 -17.52 37.11
N LEU A 988 -43.39 -18.38 38.09
CA LEU A 988 -43.06 -19.79 37.83
C LEU A 988 -44.25 -20.55 37.23
N GLU A 989 -45.46 -20.34 37.72
CA GLU A 989 -46.68 -20.97 37.18
C GLU A 989 -46.99 -20.48 35.76
N ALA A 990 -46.73 -19.20 35.45
CA ALA A 990 -46.80 -18.67 34.10
C ALA A 990 -45.74 -19.28 33.16
N LEU A 991 -44.55 -19.59 33.66
CA LEU A 991 -43.49 -20.25 32.87
C LEU A 991 -43.82 -21.71 32.58
N HIS A 992 -44.33 -22.44 33.56
CA HIS A 992 -44.73 -23.85 33.38
C HIS A 992 -45.99 -24.04 32.52
N SER A 993 -46.77 -22.98 32.29
CA SER A 993 -47.97 -23.00 31.44
C SER A 993 -47.76 -22.50 30.00
N MET A 994 -46.53 -22.16 29.60
CA MET A 994 -46.15 -21.69 28.24
C MET A 994 -45.68 -22.79 27.28
#